data_AF-A0A0D0AEL5-F1
#
_entry.id   AF-A0A0D0AEL5-F1
#
_cell.length_a   1.000
_cell.length_b   1.000
_cell.length_c   1.000
_cell.angle_alpha   90.00
_cell.angle_beta   90.00
_cell.angle_gamma   90.00
#
_symmetry.space_group_name_H-M   'P 1'
#
loop_
_entity.id
_entity.type
_entity.pdbx_description
1 polymer ?
#
loop_
_entity_poly.entity_id
_entity_poly.type
_entity_poly.pdbx_seq_one_letter_code
_entity_poly.pdbx_strand_id
1 'polypeptide(L)'
;MAQYEAVNRLSKTKDQPILEYIINHVFLPLKLPQGSDQSLENDIALSQAVFDAAISFSDQLSSDKLLLWTSSLKMLRNLKNSIRFSVMSAKEVESQISAMDNTDVLVYMIRAQNAAVVMRKLESETIFESFEVSPDPTAVMGAKGKLICSYPGPAITVPDTNIDATCPAELANFLAHMDQDVLDAAATRTKARSTVREERDTTHPRYITELLTGILRGLGSIADVPRIRKRIGDDVLWDSAKLPWRRSPLWLVIRVALQTTLERSALGRTTYKSFMLFFMARLTTLVLDHKLSNDILHFMSAKMARRLFKLGSSASPELSQMVSTVTGDVRSVLEERWESVQDAQRVSPPWAPETLRVLQDTRLSLNTSREYIRQALQNQHSSPKTTPFSFSDRARGTIDDFLDGAASFLVAAHAVEPYLALADFETAVGSGIDDWVACVPLQSSDSACVSIEACASAYSSRALKAYEGNAENLSVMLLTLFELWVAMDKIVVGQIPLLAEYSPEIPLTLWECLLIRKASGLDRLKTLHGYLRARHCRASSRLSAFSLTKDDKSFAARYFHQSSELQSLKVRIESDGRTQREEKLMELRTLNEMYTDLETRAASLSHAYGVICGGLAYQPRRCACCRFGLEMEMLTITVPVWALPVVVVVVAAVLGVVYSARGGLFCDHVVSFSLRAPKDLIIRAKHVTHDSPILQLIPSHKFVNDLPTTLVEGQTHWLNLRTSEIEIRPAENAWKSSPDNWVLRFAASGFSTVRNSSGATLVDIRSKTWDMISKRLRPLEDARFIVVTHNQASGSAPSLKADLPRYGLEFFVDEDGELQSRNMRNMVVDVIQSTGTMLGLVNQLVLRPKLQVADEHPRTVIIPDGRVSYSADGHHVRVTIAPEGPRLTYQLYRVDADLRCLTGNVGLTSKLYQALLHAVTSGCVPDPLTGRTGTEEALHLLHSAACLSFMKLRSRDTDLLREISSLSTRRVWYPTHLQKMQTVPWSCLASFAQHHGFHPAAKSIMDYGTRLSTFSEGSANVQISYELPSITFHLLERASVRASAIHPDQFSLRLPLGDTDVIYASRHIPDKVAEERAFRTSFMFVDSVGKCPGHWPAAQFAVLQRLASTGFPRDLSFCIRLLS
;
A
#
# COMPACT_ATOMS: atom_id res chain seq x y z
N MET A 1 -9.52 23.12 -45.63
CA MET A 1 -9.90 23.92 -44.45
C MET A 1 -10.94 23.22 -43.55
N ALA A 2 -12.00 22.59 -44.07
CA ALA A 2 -12.96 21.83 -43.24
C ALA A 2 -12.37 20.62 -42.49
N GLN A 3 -11.37 19.92 -43.07
CA GLN A 3 -10.57 18.90 -42.36
C GLN A 3 -9.76 19.49 -41.19
N TYR A 4 -9.34 20.75 -41.29
CA TYR A 4 -8.56 21.45 -40.25
C TYR A 4 -9.45 21.96 -39.11
N GLU A 5 -10.70 22.34 -39.39
CA GLU A 5 -11.68 22.80 -38.38
C GLU A 5 -12.38 21.66 -37.63
N ALA A 6 -12.59 20.49 -38.26
CA ALA A 6 -13.17 19.31 -37.61
C ALA A 6 -12.19 18.64 -36.63
N VAL A 7 -10.91 18.56 -37.00
CA VAL A 7 -9.82 18.14 -36.09
C VAL A 7 -9.72 19.10 -34.90
N ASN A 8 -9.99 20.40 -35.10
CA ASN A 8 -9.89 21.43 -34.07
C ASN A 8 -10.95 21.39 -32.95
N ARG A 9 -12.04 20.59 -33.09
CA ARG A 9 -13.10 20.50 -32.06
C ARG A 9 -12.93 19.30 -31.13
N LEU A 10 -12.35 18.20 -31.62
CA LEU A 10 -11.90 17.06 -30.78
C LEU A 10 -10.46 17.26 -30.26
N SER A 11 -9.60 18.03 -30.93
CA SER A 11 -8.31 18.44 -30.35
C SER A 11 -8.47 19.46 -29.21
N LYS A 12 -9.63 20.12 -29.11
CA LYS A 12 -9.99 21.01 -27.99
C LYS A 12 -10.45 20.27 -26.74
N THR A 13 -10.89 19.01 -26.84
CA THR A 13 -11.09 18.16 -25.66
C THR A 13 -9.73 17.71 -25.15
N LYS A 14 -9.08 18.57 -24.35
CA LYS A 14 -7.86 18.23 -23.59
C LYS A 14 -8.11 17.20 -22.49
N ASP A 15 -9.37 16.78 -22.30
CA ASP A 15 -9.79 15.90 -21.23
C ASP A 15 -9.57 14.44 -21.62
N GLN A 16 -8.39 13.93 -21.26
CA GLN A 16 -8.04 12.51 -21.35
C GLN A 16 -9.16 11.54 -20.88
N PRO A 17 -9.96 11.82 -19.83
CA PRO A 17 -11.06 10.94 -19.41
C PRO A 17 -12.16 10.72 -20.45
N ILE A 18 -12.52 11.76 -21.23
CA ILE A 18 -13.55 11.66 -22.28
C ILE A 18 -13.05 10.74 -23.41
N LEU A 19 -11.77 10.88 -23.77
CA LEU A 19 -11.16 10.05 -24.79
C LEU A 19 -11.08 8.58 -24.36
N GLU A 20 -10.72 8.33 -23.10
CA GLU A 20 -10.74 7.00 -22.50
C GLU A 20 -12.15 6.37 -22.51
N TYR A 21 -13.20 7.15 -22.22
CA TYR A 21 -14.60 6.69 -22.36
C TYR A 21 -14.87 6.16 -23.78
N ILE A 22 -14.58 6.97 -24.81
CA ILE A 22 -14.82 6.57 -26.20
C ILE A 22 -14.02 5.31 -26.55
N ILE A 23 -12.75 5.22 -26.12
CA ILE A 23 -11.90 4.03 -26.35
C ILE A 23 -12.50 2.79 -25.68
N ASN A 24 -12.89 2.89 -24.40
CA ASN A 24 -13.47 1.78 -23.63
C ASN A 24 -14.70 1.19 -24.33
N HIS A 25 -15.56 2.05 -24.89
CA HIS A 25 -16.81 1.62 -25.52
C HIS A 25 -16.64 1.19 -26.97
N VAL A 26 -15.73 1.81 -27.73
CA VAL A 26 -15.49 1.50 -29.16
C VAL A 26 -14.55 0.30 -29.32
N PHE A 27 -13.39 0.34 -28.66
CA PHE A 27 -12.35 -0.67 -28.75
C PHE A 27 -12.52 -1.81 -27.77
N LEU A 28 -13.01 -1.56 -26.55
CA LEU A 28 -13.16 -2.56 -25.49
C LEU A 28 -11.81 -3.23 -25.14
N PRO A 29 -10.82 -2.47 -24.62
CA PRO A 29 -9.50 -2.99 -24.23
C PRO A 29 -9.56 -4.07 -23.13
N LEU A 30 -8.43 -4.73 -22.85
CA LEU A 30 -8.35 -5.79 -21.83
C LEU A 30 -8.70 -5.29 -20.43
N LYS A 31 -8.15 -4.13 -20.05
CA LYS A 31 -8.41 -3.43 -18.79
C LYS A 31 -9.51 -2.40 -19.02
N LEU A 32 -10.64 -2.60 -18.34
CA LEU A 32 -11.83 -1.74 -18.39
C LEU A 32 -12.09 -1.15 -16.99
N PRO A 33 -12.85 -0.06 -16.88
CA PRO A 33 -13.22 0.53 -15.59
C PRO A 33 -14.02 -0.44 -14.71
N GLN A 34 -13.87 -0.31 -13.39
CA GLN A 34 -14.63 -1.10 -12.39
C GLN A 34 -15.93 -0.44 -11.93
N GLY A 35 -16.27 0.73 -12.49
CA GLY A 35 -17.50 1.46 -12.19
C GLY A 35 -17.98 2.19 -13.44
N SER A 36 -19.27 2.55 -13.46
CA SER A 36 -19.84 3.27 -14.60
C SER A 36 -19.06 4.56 -14.87
N ASP A 37 -18.57 4.69 -16.11
CA ASP A 37 -17.95 5.88 -16.67
C ASP A 37 -18.96 6.68 -17.52
N GLN A 38 -20.26 6.33 -17.45
CA GLN A 38 -21.30 6.97 -18.22
C GLN A 38 -21.68 8.33 -17.62
N SER A 39 -21.63 9.36 -18.44
CA SER A 39 -22.11 10.71 -18.14
C SER A 39 -22.74 11.31 -19.39
N LEU A 40 -23.58 12.33 -19.22
CA LEU A 40 -24.17 13.06 -20.34
C LEU A 40 -23.09 13.65 -21.25
N GLU A 41 -22.04 14.24 -20.65
CA GLU A 41 -20.90 14.80 -21.37
C GLU A 41 -20.19 13.76 -22.22
N ASN A 42 -19.94 12.57 -21.67
CA ASN A 42 -19.31 11.45 -22.36
C ASN A 42 -20.18 10.93 -23.53
N ASP A 43 -21.50 10.84 -23.36
CA ASP A 43 -22.43 10.44 -24.41
C ASP A 43 -22.55 11.51 -25.52
N ILE A 44 -22.50 12.79 -25.17
CA ILE A 44 -22.40 13.90 -26.14
C ILE A 44 -21.10 13.79 -26.94
N ALA A 45 -19.97 13.59 -26.26
CA ALA A 45 -18.67 13.47 -26.93
C ALA A 45 -18.62 12.26 -27.87
N LEU A 46 -19.14 11.09 -27.46
CA LEU A 46 -19.22 9.90 -28.29
C LEU A 46 -20.08 10.12 -29.54
N SER A 47 -21.29 10.68 -29.38
CA SER A 47 -22.19 10.95 -30.51
C SER A 47 -21.63 12.00 -31.46
N GLN A 48 -20.97 13.03 -30.92
CA GLN A 48 -20.27 14.06 -31.71
C GLN A 48 -19.09 13.45 -32.49
N ALA A 49 -18.25 12.62 -31.86
CA ALA A 49 -17.13 11.96 -32.52
C ALA A 49 -17.58 11.05 -33.67
N VAL A 50 -18.67 10.29 -33.50
CA VAL A 50 -19.25 9.47 -34.57
C VAL A 50 -19.80 10.35 -35.69
N PHE A 51 -20.49 11.44 -35.37
CA PHE A 51 -21.05 12.35 -36.37
C PHE A 51 -19.96 13.04 -37.20
N ASP A 52 -18.90 13.55 -36.57
CA ASP A 52 -17.76 14.16 -37.26
C ASP A 52 -17.01 13.14 -38.12
N ALA A 53 -16.92 11.89 -37.63
CA ALA A 53 -16.42 10.79 -38.42
C ALA A 53 -17.29 10.52 -39.65
N ALA A 54 -18.61 10.49 -39.49
CA ALA A 54 -19.54 10.27 -40.58
C ALA A 54 -19.48 11.38 -41.64
N ILE A 55 -19.32 12.65 -41.23
CA ILE A 55 -19.13 13.77 -42.14
C ILE A 55 -17.92 13.53 -43.02
N SER A 56 -16.72 13.31 -42.46
CA SER A 56 -15.53 13.16 -43.32
C SER A 56 -15.41 11.79 -43.98
N PHE A 57 -16.24 10.80 -43.60
CA PHE A 57 -16.37 9.57 -44.37
C PHE A 57 -17.05 9.82 -45.73
N SER A 58 -17.83 10.89 -45.85
CA SER A 58 -18.46 11.32 -47.11
C SER A 58 -17.44 11.53 -48.22
N ASP A 59 -16.24 12.01 -47.87
CA ASP A 59 -15.14 12.24 -48.82
C ASP A 59 -14.58 10.92 -49.42
N GLN A 60 -14.90 9.77 -48.81
CA GLN A 60 -14.50 8.44 -49.29
C GLN A 60 -15.57 7.75 -50.14
N LEU A 61 -16.72 8.40 -50.36
CA LEU A 61 -17.86 7.83 -51.10
C LEU A 61 -17.92 8.41 -52.51
N SER A 62 -18.29 7.58 -53.49
CA SER A 62 -18.65 8.06 -54.82
C SER A 62 -19.94 8.89 -54.79
N SER A 63 -20.15 9.75 -55.79
CA SER A 63 -21.32 10.65 -55.85
C SER A 63 -22.67 9.93 -55.65
N ASP A 64 -22.84 8.75 -56.26
CA ASP A 64 -24.08 7.95 -56.13
C ASP A 64 -24.29 7.43 -54.71
N LYS A 65 -23.19 7.09 -54.01
CA LYS A 65 -23.22 6.60 -52.63
C LYS A 65 -23.39 7.74 -51.62
N LEU A 66 -22.90 8.93 -51.95
CA LEU A 66 -23.01 10.12 -51.13
C LEU A 66 -24.48 10.54 -50.94
N LEU A 67 -25.29 10.45 -52.00
CA LEU A 67 -26.72 10.74 -51.93
C LEU A 67 -27.41 9.83 -50.92
N LEU A 68 -27.12 8.52 -50.97
CA LEU A 68 -27.67 7.52 -50.04
C LEU A 68 -27.14 7.69 -48.60
N TRP A 69 -25.90 8.17 -48.43
CA TRP A 69 -25.29 8.42 -47.12
C TRP A 69 -25.92 9.62 -46.39
N THR A 70 -26.51 10.55 -47.13
CA THR A 70 -27.07 11.79 -46.58
C THR A 70 -28.18 11.53 -45.55
N SER A 71 -29.03 10.52 -45.77
CA SER A 71 -30.04 10.12 -44.77
C SER A 71 -29.38 9.61 -43.47
N SER A 72 -28.28 8.85 -43.57
CA SER A 72 -27.52 8.40 -42.39
C SER A 72 -26.84 9.56 -41.65
N LEU A 73 -26.37 10.59 -42.37
CA LEU A 73 -25.85 11.82 -41.77
C LEU A 73 -26.92 12.61 -41.02
N LYS A 74 -28.09 12.81 -41.64
CA LYS A 74 -29.24 13.50 -41.02
C LYS A 74 -29.70 12.75 -39.76
N MET A 75 -29.79 11.41 -39.83
CA MET A 75 -30.09 10.54 -38.68
C MET A 75 -29.09 10.73 -37.52
N LEU A 76 -27.78 10.66 -37.79
CA LEU A 76 -26.76 10.85 -36.75
C LEU A 76 -26.76 12.27 -36.17
N ARG A 77 -27.01 13.29 -37.00
CA ARG A 77 -27.13 14.68 -36.56
C ARG A 77 -28.29 14.84 -35.56
N ASN A 78 -29.45 14.28 -35.90
CA ASN A 78 -30.65 14.37 -35.09
C ASN A 78 -30.47 13.59 -33.77
N LEU A 79 -29.93 12.36 -33.83
CA LEU A 79 -29.59 11.59 -32.62
C LEU A 79 -28.65 12.38 -31.69
N LYS A 80 -27.61 12.99 -32.24
CA LYS A 80 -26.67 13.83 -31.49
C LYS A 80 -27.37 15.03 -30.84
N ASN A 81 -28.26 15.71 -31.56
CA ASN A 81 -29.02 16.84 -31.02
C ASN A 81 -29.94 16.41 -29.88
N SER A 82 -30.59 15.25 -30.00
CA SER A 82 -31.50 14.71 -29.00
C SER A 82 -30.79 14.25 -27.72
N ILE A 83 -29.55 13.75 -27.82
CA ILE A 83 -28.76 13.28 -26.67
C ILE A 83 -28.22 14.44 -25.82
N ARG A 84 -28.07 15.64 -26.39
CA ARG A 84 -27.51 16.81 -25.68
C ARG A 84 -28.28 17.21 -24.43
N PHE A 85 -29.55 16.81 -24.34
CA PHE A 85 -30.38 17.09 -23.19
C PHE A 85 -30.25 15.96 -22.15
N SER A 86 -30.14 16.34 -20.87
CA SER A 86 -30.16 15.40 -19.74
C SER A 86 -31.49 14.66 -19.64
N VAL A 87 -32.57 15.32 -20.06
CA VAL A 87 -33.92 14.78 -20.26
C VAL A 87 -34.32 15.09 -21.68
N MET A 88 -34.81 14.10 -22.42
CA MET A 88 -35.25 14.28 -23.80
C MET A 88 -36.24 15.45 -23.95
N SER A 89 -35.94 16.38 -24.87
CA SER A 89 -36.79 17.55 -25.13
C SER A 89 -37.94 17.18 -26.06
N ALA A 90 -39.18 17.19 -25.55
CA ALA A 90 -40.38 16.94 -26.35
C ALA A 90 -40.46 17.89 -27.56
N LYS A 91 -40.14 19.18 -27.38
CA LYS A 91 -40.13 20.16 -28.47
C LYS A 91 -39.13 19.82 -29.58
N GLU A 92 -37.95 19.33 -29.22
CA GLU A 92 -36.94 18.90 -30.21
C GLU A 92 -37.40 17.63 -30.94
N VAL A 93 -37.96 16.66 -30.21
CA VAL A 93 -38.48 15.41 -30.80
C VAL A 93 -39.63 15.70 -31.75
N GLU A 94 -40.61 16.51 -31.34
CA GLU A 94 -41.74 16.95 -32.16
C GLU A 94 -41.26 17.67 -33.42
N SER A 95 -40.31 18.60 -33.29
CA SER A 95 -39.73 19.31 -34.42
C SER A 95 -39.00 18.37 -35.38
N GLN A 96 -38.30 17.35 -34.88
CA GLN A 96 -37.60 16.38 -35.70
C GLN A 96 -38.57 15.46 -36.43
N ILE A 97 -39.62 14.97 -35.76
CA ILE A 97 -40.66 14.11 -36.34
C ILE A 97 -41.42 14.87 -37.44
N SER A 98 -41.80 16.12 -37.16
CA SER A 98 -42.56 16.96 -38.11
C SER A 98 -41.74 17.37 -39.34
N ALA A 99 -40.41 17.38 -39.21
CA ALA A 99 -39.49 17.71 -40.30
C ALA A 99 -38.95 16.47 -41.05
N MET A 100 -39.55 15.30 -40.85
CA MET A 100 -39.19 14.09 -41.60
C MET A 100 -39.70 14.15 -43.04
N ASP A 101 -38.79 13.96 -43.99
CA ASP A 101 -39.05 13.76 -45.41
C ASP A 101 -38.98 12.27 -45.76
N ASN A 102 -39.40 11.90 -46.98
CA ASN A 102 -39.28 10.52 -47.46
C ASN A 102 -37.82 10.04 -47.35
N THR A 103 -37.61 8.81 -46.87
CA THR A 103 -36.31 8.16 -46.59
C THR A 103 -35.56 8.64 -45.36
N ASP A 104 -36.12 9.58 -44.59
CA ASP A 104 -35.52 10.00 -43.32
C ASP A 104 -35.62 8.93 -42.24
N VAL A 105 -34.60 8.93 -41.37
CA VAL A 105 -34.54 8.05 -40.20
C VAL A 105 -34.29 8.90 -38.96
N LEU A 106 -35.14 8.71 -37.94
CA LEU A 106 -34.92 9.24 -36.59
C LEU A 106 -34.63 8.12 -35.62
N VAL A 107 -33.78 8.39 -34.64
CA VAL A 107 -33.36 7.42 -33.63
C VAL A 107 -33.38 8.11 -32.28
N TYR A 108 -34.04 7.47 -31.32
CA TYR A 108 -34.17 7.94 -29.96
C TYR A 108 -33.73 6.85 -28.99
N MET A 109 -32.80 7.18 -28.10
CA MET A 109 -32.44 6.32 -26.97
C MET A 109 -33.33 6.71 -25.78
N ILE A 110 -34.08 5.75 -25.24
CA ILE A 110 -34.97 5.94 -24.10
C ILE A 110 -34.26 5.41 -22.86
N ARG A 111 -33.65 6.32 -22.09
CA ARG A 111 -32.69 5.99 -21.02
C ARG A 111 -33.32 5.17 -19.90
N ALA A 112 -34.41 5.66 -19.31
CA ALA A 112 -35.03 4.99 -18.17
C ALA A 112 -35.63 3.62 -18.53
N GLN A 113 -36.09 3.42 -19.77
CA GLN A 113 -36.72 2.17 -20.23
C GLN A 113 -35.78 1.18 -20.92
N ASN A 114 -34.46 1.37 -20.92
CA ASN A 114 -33.51 0.43 -21.55
C ASN A 114 -33.89 0.03 -23.00
N ALA A 115 -34.37 1.01 -23.78
CA ALA A 115 -34.82 0.76 -25.14
C ALA A 115 -34.37 1.87 -26.11
N ALA A 116 -34.43 1.58 -27.39
CA ALA A 116 -34.34 2.56 -28.45
C ALA A 116 -35.52 2.44 -29.40
N VAL A 117 -35.89 3.58 -29.99
CA VAL A 117 -36.93 3.70 -31.02
C VAL A 117 -36.28 4.20 -32.30
N VAL A 118 -36.60 3.59 -33.43
CA VAL A 118 -36.19 4.02 -34.77
C VAL A 118 -37.45 4.28 -35.59
N MET A 119 -37.56 5.48 -36.13
CA MET A 119 -38.65 5.87 -37.03
C MET A 119 -38.11 6.01 -38.44
N ARG A 120 -38.78 5.42 -39.42
CA ARG A 120 -38.37 5.44 -40.82
C ARG A 120 -39.53 5.90 -41.68
N LYS A 121 -39.36 7.05 -42.32
CA LYS A 121 -40.38 7.64 -43.18
C LYS A 121 -40.30 7.02 -44.57
N LEU A 122 -41.39 6.40 -45.01
CA LEU A 122 -41.59 5.96 -46.39
C LEU A 122 -42.50 6.96 -47.10
N GLU A 123 -42.91 6.63 -48.33
CA GLU A 123 -43.70 7.54 -49.17
C GLU A 123 -45.12 7.81 -48.64
N SER A 124 -45.76 6.81 -48.01
CA SER A 124 -47.14 6.91 -47.51
C SER A 124 -47.35 6.33 -46.11
N GLU A 125 -46.28 5.83 -45.49
CA GLU A 125 -46.33 5.18 -44.17
C GLU A 125 -45.01 5.41 -43.42
N THR A 126 -45.06 5.24 -42.10
CA THR A 126 -43.89 5.34 -41.23
C THR A 126 -43.71 4.04 -40.46
N ILE A 127 -42.50 3.46 -40.53
CA ILE A 127 -42.14 2.26 -39.79
C ILE A 127 -41.51 2.67 -38.46
N PHE A 128 -42.06 2.14 -37.38
CA PHE A 128 -41.55 2.26 -36.02
C PHE A 128 -40.91 0.94 -35.60
N GLU A 129 -39.66 1.00 -35.18
CA GLU A 129 -38.92 -0.16 -34.69
C GLU A 129 -38.45 0.12 -33.27
N SER A 130 -38.45 -0.90 -32.43
CA SER A 130 -37.85 -0.77 -31.10
C SER A 130 -36.98 -1.95 -30.72
N PHE A 131 -36.04 -1.73 -29.80
CA PHE A 131 -35.19 -2.79 -29.28
C PHE A 131 -34.54 -2.45 -27.94
N GLU A 132 -34.23 -3.49 -27.18
CA GLU A 132 -33.43 -3.45 -25.94
C GLU A 132 -31.99 -2.95 -26.18
N VAL A 133 -31.48 -2.05 -25.34
CA VAL A 133 -30.13 -1.45 -25.51
C VAL A 133 -29.08 -1.94 -24.51
N SER A 134 -29.48 -2.61 -23.43
CA SER A 134 -28.59 -3.21 -22.43
C SER A 134 -29.14 -4.56 -21.97
N PRO A 135 -28.48 -5.68 -22.34
CA PRO A 135 -28.92 -7.02 -21.96
C PRO A 135 -28.91 -7.26 -20.44
N ASP A 136 -29.60 -8.32 -20.02
CA ASP A 136 -29.58 -8.83 -18.64
C ASP A 136 -28.14 -9.15 -18.17
N PRO A 137 -27.70 -8.65 -17.00
CA PRO A 137 -26.35 -8.90 -16.46
C PRO A 137 -26.02 -10.39 -16.31
N THR A 138 -26.98 -11.23 -15.93
CA THR A 138 -26.80 -12.67 -15.76
C THR A 138 -26.47 -13.34 -17.08
N ALA A 139 -27.18 -12.97 -18.15
CA ALA A 139 -26.87 -13.45 -19.50
C ALA A 139 -25.48 -12.99 -19.97
N VAL A 140 -25.14 -11.72 -19.74
CA VAL A 140 -23.81 -11.17 -20.07
C VAL A 140 -22.71 -11.90 -19.30
N MET A 141 -22.93 -12.20 -18.01
CA MET A 141 -21.95 -12.85 -17.15
C MET A 141 -21.83 -14.38 -17.37
N GLY A 142 -22.93 -15.03 -17.75
CA GLY A 142 -22.99 -16.45 -18.06
C GLY A 142 -22.34 -16.84 -19.40
N ALA A 143 -22.39 -15.98 -20.42
CA ALA A 143 -21.88 -16.31 -21.75
C ALA A 143 -20.34 -16.28 -21.82
N LYS A 144 -19.65 -17.39 -22.11
CA LYS A 144 -18.17 -17.36 -22.17
C LYS A 144 -17.62 -16.46 -23.28
N GLY A 145 -18.22 -16.54 -24.46
CA GLY A 145 -17.97 -15.68 -25.62
C GLY A 145 -18.84 -14.42 -25.61
N LYS A 146 -19.56 -14.18 -26.70
CA LYS A 146 -20.44 -13.02 -26.91
C LYS A 146 -21.91 -13.42 -26.91
N LEU A 147 -22.78 -12.46 -26.62
CA LEU A 147 -24.21 -12.65 -26.84
C LEU A 147 -24.54 -12.44 -28.32
N ILE A 148 -25.36 -13.32 -28.89
CA ILE A 148 -25.92 -13.16 -30.23
C ILE A 148 -27.34 -12.63 -30.06
N CYS A 149 -27.55 -11.37 -30.43
CA CYS A 149 -28.83 -10.68 -30.33
C CYS A 149 -29.37 -10.37 -31.74
N SER A 150 -30.69 -10.36 -31.88
CA SER A 150 -31.40 -9.99 -33.11
C SER A 150 -31.91 -8.55 -33.01
N TYR A 151 -31.80 -7.77 -34.09
CA TYR A 151 -32.28 -6.39 -34.13
C TYR A 151 -32.88 -6.03 -35.50
N PRO A 152 -33.88 -5.15 -35.59
CA PRO A 152 -34.67 -4.64 -34.46
C PRO A 152 -35.55 -5.74 -33.84
N GLY A 153 -36.19 -5.42 -32.71
CA GLY A 153 -37.19 -6.27 -32.07
C GLY A 153 -38.53 -6.17 -32.79
N PRO A 154 -39.57 -5.61 -32.15
CA PRO A 154 -40.85 -5.37 -32.81
C PRO A 154 -40.77 -4.22 -33.81
N ALA A 155 -41.57 -4.32 -34.87
CA ALA A 155 -41.68 -3.31 -35.91
C ALA A 155 -43.15 -3.16 -36.33
N ILE A 156 -43.63 -1.92 -36.39
CA ILE A 156 -45.02 -1.57 -36.73
C ILE A 156 -44.98 -0.54 -37.86
N THR A 157 -45.80 -0.74 -38.89
CA THR A 157 -46.03 0.27 -39.91
C THR A 157 -47.33 1.02 -39.63
N VAL A 158 -47.31 2.34 -39.74
CA VAL A 158 -48.45 3.22 -39.52
C VAL A 158 -48.64 4.10 -40.76
N PRO A 159 -49.84 4.11 -41.37
CA PRO A 159 -50.14 5.00 -42.50
C PRO A 159 -49.95 6.46 -42.10
N ASP A 160 -49.39 7.27 -42.99
CA ASP A 160 -49.11 8.68 -42.71
C ASP A 160 -50.39 9.51 -42.48
N THR A 161 -51.54 9.05 -43.00
CA THR A 161 -52.86 9.63 -42.70
C THR A 161 -53.21 9.60 -41.22
N ASN A 162 -52.67 8.63 -40.49
CA ASN A 162 -52.91 8.43 -39.06
C ASN A 162 -51.85 9.15 -38.20
N ILE A 163 -50.80 9.67 -38.84
CA ILE A 163 -49.79 10.54 -38.24
C ILE A 163 -50.21 11.97 -38.61
N ASP A 164 -51.31 12.42 -38.01
CA ASP A 164 -51.86 13.76 -38.22
C ASP A 164 -51.01 14.87 -37.57
N ALA A 165 -51.43 16.13 -37.67
CA ALA A 165 -50.68 17.27 -37.13
C ALA A 165 -50.48 17.23 -35.60
N THR A 166 -51.29 16.47 -34.85
CA THR A 166 -51.22 16.37 -33.38
C THR A 166 -50.45 15.17 -32.87
N CYS A 167 -50.37 14.09 -33.66
CA CYS A 167 -49.65 12.86 -33.32
C CYS A 167 -48.15 13.08 -32.98
N PRO A 168 -47.37 13.90 -33.72
CA PRO A 168 -45.98 14.20 -33.38
C PRO A 168 -45.78 14.79 -31.98
N ALA A 169 -46.65 15.71 -31.56
CA ALA A 169 -46.56 16.36 -30.26
C ALA A 169 -46.81 15.37 -29.11
N GLU A 170 -47.83 14.52 -29.24
CA GLU A 170 -48.17 13.52 -28.24
C GLU A 170 -47.14 12.39 -28.16
N LEU A 171 -46.66 11.91 -29.30
CA LEU A 171 -45.58 10.92 -29.34
C LEU A 171 -44.29 11.49 -28.73
N ALA A 172 -43.95 12.74 -29.05
CA ALA A 172 -42.79 13.42 -28.46
C ALA A 172 -42.92 13.56 -26.93
N ASN A 173 -44.10 13.95 -26.45
CA ASN A 173 -44.41 13.98 -25.03
C ASN A 173 -44.25 12.59 -24.39
N PHE A 174 -44.83 11.55 -24.98
CA PHE A 174 -44.70 10.18 -24.48
C PHE A 174 -43.24 9.74 -24.39
N LEU A 175 -42.44 9.93 -25.45
CA LEU A 175 -41.03 9.54 -25.46
C LEU A 175 -40.21 10.33 -24.43
N ALA A 176 -40.48 11.62 -24.25
CA ALA A 176 -39.81 12.45 -23.25
C ALA A 176 -40.10 11.98 -21.82
N HIS A 177 -41.35 11.61 -21.51
CA HIS A 177 -41.72 11.04 -20.20
C HIS A 177 -41.05 9.68 -19.99
N MET A 178 -41.11 8.78 -20.99
CA MET A 178 -40.46 7.46 -20.89
C MET A 178 -38.93 7.54 -20.77
N ASP A 179 -38.28 8.59 -21.28
CA ASP A 179 -36.83 8.77 -21.15
C ASP A 179 -36.39 9.02 -19.70
N GLN A 180 -37.21 9.71 -18.89
CA GLN A 180 -36.89 10.09 -17.51
C GLN A 180 -37.61 9.24 -16.45
N ASP A 181 -38.86 8.85 -16.70
CA ASP A 181 -39.73 8.26 -15.67
C ASP A 181 -39.27 6.85 -15.31
N VAL A 182 -39.01 6.64 -14.02
CA VAL A 182 -38.68 5.32 -13.49
C VAL A 182 -39.99 4.62 -13.13
N LEU A 183 -40.39 3.68 -13.97
CA LEU A 183 -41.61 2.89 -13.79
C LEU A 183 -41.34 1.56 -13.09
N ASP A 184 -42.39 0.77 -12.82
CA ASP A 184 -42.34 -0.53 -12.13
C ASP A 184 -41.56 -1.62 -12.88
N ALA A 185 -41.15 -1.36 -14.13
CA ALA A 185 -40.25 -2.21 -14.92
C ALA A 185 -38.80 -2.11 -14.46
N ALA A 186 -38.47 -1.13 -13.61
CA ALA A 186 -37.19 -1.06 -12.94
C ALA A 186 -36.99 -2.31 -12.09
N ALA A 187 -35.80 -2.90 -12.16
CA ALA A 187 -35.49 -4.07 -11.35
C ALA A 187 -35.68 -3.75 -9.86
N THR A 188 -36.31 -4.67 -9.13
CA THR A 188 -36.56 -4.54 -7.69
C THR A 188 -36.11 -5.80 -6.98
N ARG A 189 -35.68 -5.65 -5.72
CA ARG A 189 -35.29 -6.75 -4.85
C ARG A 189 -35.88 -6.56 -3.46
N THR A 190 -36.41 -7.65 -2.90
CA THR A 190 -36.95 -7.63 -1.54
C THR A 190 -35.79 -7.66 -0.54
N LYS A 191 -35.62 -6.58 0.23
CA LYS A 191 -34.65 -6.48 1.31
C LYS A 191 -35.38 -6.17 2.61
N ALA A 192 -35.18 -7.00 3.64
CA ALA A 192 -35.82 -6.86 4.95
C ALA A 192 -37.36 -6.66 4.89
N ARG A 193 -38.05 -7.49 4.08
CA ARG A 193 -39.51 -7.40 3.82
C ARG A 193 -40.01 -6.13 3.12
N SER A 194 -39.12 -5.23 2.70
CA SER A 194 -39.42 -4.08 1.85
C SER A 194 -38.91 -4.33 0.41
N THR A 195 -39.70 -3.98 -0.60
CA THR A 195 -39.27 -4.04 -2.01
C THR A 195 -38.46 -2.79 -2.31
N VAL A 196 -37.15 -2.94 -2.51
CA VAL A 196 -36.22 -1.84 -2.80
C VAL A 196 -35.75 -1.96 -4.25
N ARG A 197 -35.63 -0.83 -4.94
CA ARG A 197 -35.14 -0.78 -6.32
C ARG A 197 -33.69 -1.30 -6.40
N GLU A 198 -33.42 -2.22 -7.31
CA GLU A 198 -32.08 -2.73 -7.60
C GLU A 198 -31.50 -1.96 -8.80
N GLU A 199 -31.00 -0.75 -8.52
CA GLU A 199 -30.46 0.19 -9.52
C GLU A 199 -29.26 -0.35 -10.33
N ARG A 200 -28.70 -1.50 -9.92
CA ARG A 200 -27.53 -2.13 -10.54
C ARG A 200 -27.90 -3.16 -11.62
N ASP A 201 -29.18 -3.48 -11.76
CA ASP A 201 -29.70 -4.37 -12.79
C ASP A 201 -30.33 -3.56 -13.94
N THR A 202 -30.60 -4.19 -15.08
CA THR A 202 -31.13 -3.49 -16.26
C THR A 202 -32.66 -3.51 -16.29
N THR A 203 -33.27 -2.33 -16.50
CA THR A 203 -34.72 -2.16 -16.66
C THR A 203 -35.25 -3.04 -17.81
N HIS A 204 -36.46 -3.61 -17.66
CA HIS A 204 -37.11 -4.33 -18.75
C HIS A 204 -37.64 -3.35 -19.81
N PRO A 205 -37.43 -3.59 -21.13
CA PRO A 205 -37.79 -2.63 -22.18
C PRO A 205 -39.29 -2.56 -22.52
N ARG A 206 -40.16 -3.18 -21.72
CA ARG A 206 -41.58 -3.46 -22.06
C ARG A 206 -42.41 -2.21 -22.35
N TYR A 207 -42.10 -1.09 -21.71
CA TYR A 207 -42.83 0.16 -21.95
C TYR A 207 -42.64 0.71 -23.36
N ILE A 208 -41.52 0.38 -24.01
CA ILE A 208 -41.27 0.75 -25.39
C ILE A 208 -41.51 -0.43 -26.34
N THR A 209 -41.10 -1.64 -25.95
CA THR A 209 -41.18 -2.81 -26.85
C THR A 209 -42.54 -3.48 -26.86
N GLU A 210 -43.37 -3.32 -25.83
CA GLU A 210 -44.71 -3.90 -25.74
C GLU A 210 -45.80 -2.82 -25.73
N LEU A 211 -45.74 -1.83 -24.83
CA LEU A 211 -46.78 -0.80 -24.70
C LEU A 211 -46.83 0.14 -25.92
N LEU A 212 -45.74 0.84 -26.25
CA LEU A 212 -45.69 1.72 -27.42
C LEU A 212 -45.99 0.92 -28.71
N THR A 213 -45.41 -0.27 -28.85
CA THR A 213 -45.71 -1.20 -29.96
C THR A 213 -47.21 -1.52 -30.05
N GLY A 214 -47.87 -1.81 -28.92
CA GLY A 214 -49.31 -2.10 -28.86
C GLY A 214 -50.18 -0.92 -29.26
N ILE A 215 -49.82 0.30 -28.84
CA ILE A 215 -50.48 1.55 -29.23
C ILE A 215 -50.35 1.75 -30.75
N LEU A 216 -49.14 1.69 -31.29
CA LEU A 216 -48.87 1.88 -32.72
C LEU A 216 -49.56 0.80 -33.57
N ARG A 217 -49.67 -0.44 -33.06
CA ARG A 217 -50.38 -1.52 -33.74
C ARG A 217 -51.88 -1.26 -33.84
N GLY A 218 -52.47 -0.50 -32.92
CA GLY A 218 -53.86 -0.02 -33.03
C GLY A 218 -54.06 1.02 -34.14
N LEU A 219 -53.00 1.76 -34.49
CA LEU A 219 -53.01 2.79 -35.55
C LEU A 219 -52.57 2.25 -36.92
N GLY A 220 -52.04 1.03 -36.97
CA GLY A 220 -51.37 0.47 -38.15
C GLY A 220 -51.35 -1.05 -38.14
N SER A 221 -50.23 -1.65 -38.56
CA SER A 221 -50.08 -3.11 -38.62
C SER A 221 -48.65 -3.57 -38.37
N ILE A 222 -48.45 -4.87 -38.08
CA ILE A 222 -47.11 -5.43 -37.87
C ILE A 222 -46.32 -5.35 -39.19
N ALA A 223 -45.13 -4.76 -39.12
CA ALA A 223 -44.21 -4.71 -40.25
C ALA A 223 -43.23 -5.88 -40.20
N ASP A 224 -43.10 -6.62 -41.31
CA ASP A 224 -41.97 -7.52 -41.48
C ASP A 224 -40.77 -6.78 -42.03
N VAL A 225 -39.73 -6.65 -41.19
CA VAL A 225 -38.55 -5.85 -41.51
C VAL A 225 -37.30 -6.72 -41.53
N PRO A 226 -36.30 -6.41 -42.39
CA PRO A 226 -35.02 -7.08 -42.36
C PRO A 226 -34.36 -6.94 -40.98
N ARG A 227 -34.03 -8.09 -40.37
CA ARG A 227 -33.38 -8.18 -39.05
C ARG A 227 -31.93 -8.64 -39.17
N ILE A 228 -31.07 -7.99 -38.40
CA ILE A 228 -29.64 -8.30 -38.30
C ILE A 228 -29.35 -9.09 -37.04
N ARG A 229 -28.38 -10.00 -37.12
CA ARG A 229 -27.77 -10.63 -35.94
C ARG A 229 -26.48 -9.92 -35.57
N LYS A 230 -26.37 -9.42 -34.33
CA LYS A 230 -25.16 -8.80 -33.81
C LYS A 230 -24.57 -9.62 -32.67
N ARG A 231 -23.25 -9.80 -32.73
CA ARG A 231 -22.42 -10.31 -31.64
C ARG A 231 -22.13 -9.15 -30.67
N ILE A 232 -22.76 -9.17 -29.51
CA ILE A 232 -22.65 -8.16 -28.45
C ILE A 232 -21.55 -8.60 -27.47
N GLY A 233 -20.48 -7.82 -27.43
CA GLY A 233 -19.47 -7.93 -26.39
C GLY A 233 -19.74 -6.86 -25.35
N ASP A 234 -20.12 -7.30 -24.16
CA ASP A 234 -20.40 -6.49 -22.97
C ASP A 234 -19.74 -7.18 -21.76
N ASP A 235 -19.60 -6.45 -20.65
CA ASP A 235 -19.11 -6.95 -19.38
C ASP A 235 -19.81 -6.21 -18.22
N VAL A 236 -19.84 -6.83 -17.04
CA VAL A 236 -20.42 -6.23 -15.84
C VAL A 236 -19.36 -6.17 -14.76
N LEU A 237 -18.64 -5.04 -14.72
CA LEU A 237 -17.51 -4.84 -13.80
C LEU A 237 -17.94 -3.96 -12.64
N TRP A 238 -17.62 -4.38 -11.43
CA TRP A 238 -17.97 -3.65 -10.22
C TRP A 238 -16.89 -3.76 -9.16
N ASP A 239 -16.41 -2.62 -8.69
CA ASP A 239 -15.63 -2.50 -7.46
C ASP A 239 -16.04 -1.24 -6.71
N SER A 240 -16.76 -1.42 -5.61
CA SER A 240 -17.08 -0.34 -4.65
C SER A 240 -17.69 0.93 -5.28
N ALA A 241 -18.34 0.80 -6.44
CA ALA A 241 -18.89 1.90 -7.23
C ALA A 241 -20.42 2.02 -7.07
N LYS A 242 -20.99 3.18 -7.44
CA LYS A 242 -22.45 3.40 -7.43
C LYS A 242 -23.15 2.42 -8.40
N LEU A 243 -22.71 2.42 -9.65
CA LEU A 243 -23.20 1.55 -10.73
C LEU A 243 -22.03 0.75 -11.33
N PRO A 244 -22.27 -0.49 -11.76
CA PRO A 244 -21.25 -1.27 -12.47
C PRO A 244 -20.89 -0.61 -13.80
N TRP A 245 -19.65 -0.82 -14.25
CA TRP A 245 -19.31 -0.53 -15.63
C TRP A 245 -20.05 -1.50 -16.55
N ARG A 246 -20.64 -0.94 -17.59
CA ARG A 246 -21.33 -1.62 -18.68
C ARG A 246 -20.94 -0.92 -19.97
N ARG A 247 -20.94 -1.65 -21.09
CA ARG A 247 -20.72 -1.02 -22.38
C ARG A 247 -21.86 -0.05 -22.71
N SER A 248 -21.50 1.12 -23.23
CA SER A 248 -22.41 2.22 -23.54
C SER A 248 -23.63 1.76 -24.36
N PRO A 249 -24.87 1.96 -23.84
CA PRO A 249 -26.10 1.70 -24.58
C PRO A 249 -26.18 2.54 -25.86
N LEU A 250 -25.75 3.80 -25.80
CA LEU A 250 -25.72 4.71 -26.94
C LEU A 250 -24.83 4.16 -28.07
N TRP A 251 -23.68 3.60 -27.74
CA TRP A 251 -22.81 2.96 -28.73
C TRP A 251 -23.50 1.79 -29.45
N LEU A 252 -24.33 1.01 -28.72
CA LEU A 252 -25.12 -0.03 -29.34
C LEU A 252 -26.19 0.56 -30.27
N VAL A 253 -26.93 1.58 -29.81
CA VAL A 253 -27.96 2.28 -30.60
C VAL A 253 -27.39 2.78 -31.93
N ILE A 254 -26.29 3.53 -31.89
CA ILE A 254 -25.58 4.04 -33.07
C ILE A 254 -25.24 2.89 -34.02
N ARG A 255 -24.66 1.80 -33.50
CA ARG A 255 -24.26 0.65 -34.31
C ARG A 255 -25.43 -0.11 -34.91
N VAL A 256 -26.56 -0.24 -34.21
CA VAL A 256 -27.75 -0.94 -34.70
C VAL A 256 -28.45 -0.08 -35.74
N ALA A 257 -28.71 1.20 -35.43
CA ALA A 257 -29.37 2.14 -36.33
C ALA A 257 -28.60 2.32 -37.64
N LEU A 258 -27.27 2.51 -37.60
CA LEU A 258 -26.47 2.62 -38.81
C LEU A 258 -26.48 1.32 -39.62
N GLN A 259 -26.27 0.16 -39.01
CA GLN A 259 -26.21 -1.09 -39.77
C GLN A 259 -27.55 -1.42 -40.43
N THR A 260 -28.65 -1.29 -39.69
CA THR A 260 -30.00 -1.59 -40.20
C THR A 260 -30.43 -0.62 -41.30
N THR A 261 -30.06 0.66 -41.20
CA THR A 261 -30.31 1.67 -42.25
C THR A 261 -29.52 1.35 -43.51
N LEU A 262 -28.23 1.05 -43.37
CA LEU A 262 -27.37 0.80 -44.53
C LEU A 262 -27.70 -0.52 -45.23
N GLU A 263 -28.07 -1.58 -44.50
CA GLU A 263 -28.46 -2.86 -45.08
C GLU A 263 -29.76 -2.79 -45.91
N ARG A 264 -30.59 -1.77 -45.71
CA ARG A 264 -31.80 -1.51 -46.51
C ARG A 264 -31.55 -0.61 -47.71
N SER A 265 -30.35 -0.03 -47.79
CA SER A 265 -29.92 0.80 -48.92
C SER A 265 -28.94 0.03 -49.81
N ALA A 266 -28.69 0.54 -51.02
CA ALA A 266 -27.65 0.00 -51.89
C ALA A 266 -26.21 0.10 -51.31
N LEU A 267 -26.00 0.86 -50.22
CA LEU A 267 -24.70 0.93 -49.53
C LEU A 267 -24.35 -0.38 -48.82
N GLY A 268 -25.36 -1.06 -48.27
CA GLY A 268 -25.24 -2.38 -47.67
C GLY A 268 -24.30 -2.50 -46.46
N ARG A 269 -24.08 -3.77 -46.06
CA ARG A 269 -23.28 -4.15 -44.88
C ARG A 269 -21.79 -3.82 -45.01
N THR A 270 -21.25 -3.81 -46.22
CA THR A 270 -19.82 -3.52 -46.46
C THR A 270 -19.51 -2.08 -46.09
N THR A 271 -20.33 -1.11 -46.53
CA THR A 271 -20.16 0.31 -46.20
C THR A 271 -20.21 0.55 -44.68
N TYR A 272 -21.12 -0.13 -43.96
CA TYR A 272 -21.14 -0.09 -42.49
C TYR A 272 -19.82 -0.55 -41.86
N LYS A 273 -19.26 -1.68 -42.34
CA LYS A 273 -18.00 -2.20 -41.81
C LYS A 273 -16.82 -1.27 -42.14
N SER A 274 -16.80 -0.70 -43.35
CA SER A 274 -15.80 0.28 -43.77
C SER A 274 -15.86 1.55 -42.92
N PHE A 275 -17.05 2.11 -42.70
CA PHE A 275 -17.24 3.27 -41.81
C PHE A 275 -16.77 2.98 -40.38
N MET A 276 -17.09 1.80 -39.83
CA MET A 276 -16.64 1.42 -38.48
C MET A 276 -15.12 1.33 -38.37
N LEU A 277 -14.44 0.84 -39.41
CA LEU A 277 -12.98 0.79 -39.44
C LEU A 277 -12.39 2.19 -39.64
N PHE A 278 -12.98 3.01 -40.51
CA PHE A 278 -12.59 4.41 -40.72
C PHE A 278 -12.71 5.22 -39.42
N PHE A 279 -13.81 5.07 -38.69
CA PHE A 279 -14.00 5.73 -37.39
C PHE A 279 -12.93 5.30 -36.37
N MET A 280 -12.62 4.00 -36.30
CA MET A 280 -11.55 3.49 -35.44
C MET A 280 -10.17 4.04 -35.83
N ALA A 281 -9.87 4.13 -37.13
CA ALA A 281 -8.61 4.68 -37.64
C ALA A 281 -8.47 6.15 -37.25
N ARG A 282 -9.51 6.96 -37.49
CA ARG A 282 -9.53 8.37 -37.10
C ARG A 282 -9.41 8.58 -35.60
N LEU A 283 -10.13 7.79 -34.80
CA LEU A 283 -9.99 7.87 -33.34
C LEU A 283 -8.55 7.54 -32.92
N THR A 284 -7.93 6.55 -33.57
CA THR A 284 -6.55 6.19 -33.27
C THR A 284 -5.55 7.30 -33.65
N THR A 285 -5.75 7.98 -34.77
CA THR A 285 -4.95 9.17 -35.12
C THR A 285 -5.05 10.25 -34.06
N LEU A 286 -6.26 10.53 -33.57
CA LEU A 286 -6.48 11.56 -32.54
C LEU A 286 -5.78 11.21 -31.23
N VAL A 287 -5.68 9.94 -30.85
CA VAL A 287 -5.09 9.55 -29.56
C VAL A 287 -3.56 9.56 -29.54
N LEU A 288 -2.90 9.56 -30.71
CA LEU A 288 -1.44 9.54 -30.79
C LEU A 288 -0.81 10.80 -30.18
N ASP A 289 -1.53 11.92 -30.19
CA ASP A 289 -1.12 13.18 -29.55
C ASP A 289 -1.30 13.16 -28.01
N HIS A 290 -1.90 12.10 -27.46
CA HIS A 290 -2.16 11.96 -26.03
C HIS A 290 -1.25 10.90 -25.38
N LYS A 291 -0.97 11.07 -24.07
CA LYS A 291 -0.10 10.19 -23.28
C LYS A 291 -0.80 8.88 -22.85
N LEU A 292 -1.35 8.11 -23.80
CA LEU A 292 -1.96 6.81 -23.51
C LEU A 292 -0.91 5.71 -23.25
N SER A 293 -1.32 4.64 -22.56
CA SER A 293 -0.48 3.48 -22.27
C SER A 293 -0.19 2.65 -23.53
N ASN A 294 0.95 1.97 -23.53
CA ASN A 294 1.37 1.08 -24.62
C ASN A 294 0.33 -0.01 -24.90
N ASP A 295 -0.27 -0.56 -23.85
CA ASP A 295 -1.32 -1.58 -23.93
C ASP A 295 -2.53 -1.12 -24.75
N ILE A 296 -3.01 0.10 -24.51
CA ILE A 296 -4.20 0.64 -25.19
C ILE A 296 -3.87 0.84 -26.68
N LEU A 297 -2.74 1.45 -26.98
CA LEU A 297 -2.30 1.71 -28.36
C LEU A 297 -2.13 0.39 -29.14
N HIS A 298 -1.44 -0.58 -28.55
CA HIS A 298 -1.27 -1.91 -29.14
C HIS A 298 -2.61 -2.61 -29.36
N PHE A 299 -3.51 -2.58 -28.38
CA PHE A 299 -4.85 -3.16 -28.49
C PHE A 299 -5.65 -2.52 -29.63
N MET A 300 -5.60 -1.19 -29.76
CA MET A 300 -6.27 -0.45 -30.81
C MET A 300 -5.74 -0.86 -32.19
N SER A 301 -4.42 -0.88 -32.36
CA SER A 301 -3.73 -1.31 -33.58
C SER A 301 -4.12 -2.75 -33.97
N ALA A 302 -4.01 -3.70 -33.04
CA ALA A 302 -4.36 -5.11 -33.27
C ALA A 302 -5.84 -5.28 -33.68
N LYS A 303 -6.75 -4.53 -33.05
CA LYS A 303 -8.18 -4.58 -33.39
C LYS A 303 -8.46 -4.06 -34.79
N MET A 304 -7.80 -2.98 -35.20
CA MET A 304 -7.94 -2.40 -36.53
C MET A 304 -7.36 -3.33 -37.60
N ALA A 305 -6.14 -3.83 -37.40
CA ALA A 305 -5.48 -4.76 -38.31
C ALA A 305 -6.36 -6.01 -38.55
N ARG A 306 -6.91 -6.60 -37.48
CA ARG A 306 -7.81 -7.76 -37.60
C ARG A 306 -9.14 -7.41 -38.30
N ARG A 307 -9.65 -6.19 -38.16
CA ARG A 307 -10.87 -5.74 -38.86
C ARG A 307 -10.61 -5.52 -40.34
N LEU A 308 -9.47 -4.93 -40.70
CA LEU A 308 -9.03 -4.78 -42.09
C LEU A 308 -8.87 -6.16 -42.74
N PHE A 309 -8.19 -7.09 -42.07
CA PHE A 309 -8.05 -8.48 -42.54
C PHE A 309 -9.42 -9.15 -42.78
N LYS A 310 -10.39 -8.94 -41.88
CA LYS A 310 -11.77 -9.46 -42.04
C LYS A 310 -12.57 -8.79 -43.14
N LEU A 311 -12.21 -7.58 -43.56
CA LEU A 311 -12.81 -6.90 -44.70
C LEU A 311 -12.20 -7.41 -46.02
N GLY A 312 -10.91 -7.76 -46.03
CA GLY A 312 -10.22 -8.25 -47.21
C GLY A 312 -10.37 -7.30 -48.40
N SER A 313 -10.69 -7.85 -49.57
CA SER A 313 -10.92 -7.08 -50.80
C SER A 313 -12.13 -6.14 -50.77
N SER A 314 -12.96 -6.19 -49.72
CA SER A 314 -14.09 -5.28 -49.56
C SER A 314 -13.71 -3.92 -48.96
N ALA A 315 -12.48 -3.77 -48.44
CA ALA A 315 -11.95 -2.47 -48.00
C ALA A 315 -11.45 -1.68 -49.21
N SER A 316 -11.71 -0.36 -49.25
CA SER A 316 -11.15 0.48 -50.31
C SER A 316 -9.63 0.64 -50.16
N PRO A 317 -8.90 0.94 -51.24
CA PRO A 317 -7.46 1.22 -51.17
C PRO A 317 -7.13 2.36 -50.20
N GLU A 318 -7.94 3.42 -50.19
CA GLU A 318 -7.74 4.60 -49.33
C GLU A 318 -7.92 4.25 -47.84
N LEU A 319 -8.96 3.47 -47.52
CA LEU A 319 -9.19 3.00 -46.15
C LEU A 319 -8.07 2.06 -45.69
N SER A 320 -7.62 1.17 -46.58
CA SER A 320 -6.51 0.24 -46.29
C SER A 320 -5.22 1.01 -46.03
N GLN A 321 -4.92 2.02 -46.85
CA GLN A 321 -3.76 2.89 -46.68
C GLN A 321 -3.84 3.70 -45.39
N MET A 322 -5.00 4.26 -45.05
CA MET A 322 -5.22 4.99 -43.80
C MET A 322 -4.94 4.10 -42.59
N VAL A 323 -5.51 2.89 -42.55
CA VAL A 323 -5.30 1.96 -41.44
C VAL A 323 -3.82 1.56 -41.36
N SER A 324 -3.19 1.22 -42.49
CA SER A 324 -1.76 0.88 -42.53
C SER A 324 -0.89 2.01 -41.99
N THR A 325 -1.17 3.26 -42.39
CA THR A 325 -0.45 4.45 -41.91
C THR A 325 -0.59 4.60 -40.40
N VAL A 326 -1.83 4.62 -39.88
CA VAL A 326 -2.09 4.80 -38.45
C VAL A 326 -1.52 3.65 -37.60
N THR A 327 -1.60 2.40 -38.08
CA THR A 327 -0.95 1.28 -37.40
C THR A 327 0.58 1.37 -37.43
N GLY A 328 1.14 1.96 -38.49
CA GLY A 328 2.55 2.31 -38.61
C GLY A 328 2.96 3.36 -37.58
N ASP A 329 2.19 4.44 -37.46
CA ASP A 329 2.44 5.51 -36.49
C ASP A 329 2.38 4.99 -35.05
N VAL A 330 1.38 4.16 -34.72
CA VAL A 330 1.29 3.50 -33.42
C VAL A 330 2.54 2.66 -33.16
N ARG A 331 2.99 1.87 -34.15
CA ARG A 331 4.19 1.05 -34.01
C ARG A 331 5.42 1.92 -33.78
N SER A 332 5.61 3.01 -34.52
CA SER A 332 6.73 3.94 -34.31
C SER A 332 6.76 4.51 -32.90
N VAL A 333 5.60 4.92 -32.34
CA VAL A 333 5.52 5.38 -30.94
C VAL A 333 5.88 4.28 -29.94
N LEU A 334 5.43 3.04 -30.18
CA LEU A 334 5.75 1.91 -29.31
C LEU A 334 7.25 1.54 -29.40
N GLU A 335 7.84 1.56 -30.59
CA GLU A 335 9.25 1.31 -30.85
C GLU A 335 10.13 2.37 -30.19
N GLU A 336 9.82 3.67 -30.37
CA GLU A 336 10.56 4.78 -29.73
C GLU A 336 10.54 4.67 -28.19
N ARG A 337 9.35 4.41 -27.61
CA ARG A 337 9.23 4.20 -26.15
C ARG A 337 10.01 2.97 -25.70
N TRP A 338 10.05 1.92 -26.51
CA TRP A 338 10.77 0.70 -26.18
C TRP A 338 12.29 0.86 -26.31
N GLU A 339 12.77 1.61 -27.30
CA GLU A 339 14.17 2.02 -27.43
C GLU A 339 14.62 2.82 -26.22
N SER A 340 13.81 3.77 -25.74
CA SER A 340 14.12 4.52 -24.51
C SER A 340 14.31 3.62 -23.29
N VAL A 341 13.47 2.58 -23.13
CA VAL A 341 13.61 1.59 -22.04
C VAL A 341 14.89 0.75 -22.23
N GLN A 342 15.18 0.34 -23.45
CA GLN A 342 16.40 -0.41 -23.78
C GLN A 342 17.64 0.42 -23.48
N ASP A 343 17.69 1.68 -23.91
CA ASP A 343 18.80 2.59 -23.69
C ASP A 343 19.02 2.84 -22.20
N ALA A 344 17.95 3.09 -21.44
CA ALA A 344 18.03 3.24 -20.00
C ALA A 344 18.62 1.99 -19.31
N GLN A 345 18.27 0.79 -19.78
CA GLN A 345 18.83 -0.47 -19.25
C GLN A 345 20.28 -0.72 -19.70
N ARG A 346 20.68 -0.24 -20.89
CA ARG A 346 22.05 -0.40 -21.42
C ARG A 346 23.07 0.38 -20.61
N VAL A 347 22.68 1.54 -20.08
CA VAL A 347 23.59 2.46 -19.37
C VAL A 347 24.20 1.79 -18.14
N SER A 348 25.52 1.69 -18.15
CA SER A 348 26.31 1.33 -16.97
C SER A 348 26.88 2.60 -16.31
N PRO A 349 27.01 2.66 -14.97
CA PRO A 349 27.59 3.81 -14.28
C PRO A 349 28.97 4.19 -14.85
N PRO A 350 29.37 5.47 -14.95
CA PRO A 350 30.68 5.83 -15.52
C PRO A 350 31.86 5.06 -14.91
N TRP A 351 32.78 4.56 -15.75
CA TRP A 351 34.00 3.85 -15.34
C TRP A 351 35.21 4.53 -15.97
N ALA A 352 36.11 5.04 -15.11
CA ALA A 352 37.28 5.85 -15.45
C ALA A 352 38.43 5.53 -14.46
N PRO A 353 38.92 4.27 -14.45
CA PRO A 353 39.88 3.75 -13.47
C PRO A 353 41.18 4.58 -13.41
N GLU A 354 41.59 5.17 -14.53
CA GLU A 354 42.75 6.06 -14.66
C GLU A 354 42.65 7.35 -13.83
N THR A 355 41.43 7.75 -13.46
CA THR A 355 41.20 8.95 -12.64
C THR A 355 41.22 8.66 -11.13
N LEU A 356 41.37 7.39 -10.74
CA LEU A 356 41.32 6.96 -9.35
C LEU A 356 42.63 7.27 -8.63
N ARG A 357 42.53 7.87 -7.45
CA ARG A 357 43.69 8.13 -6.58
C ARG A 357 43.69 7.13 -5.43
N VAL A 358 43.79 5.84 -5.77
CA VAL A 358 43.57 4.71 -4.85
C VAL A 358 44.32 4.87 -3.51
N LEU A 359 45.61 5.23 -3.55
CA LEU A 359 46.40 5.44 -2.32
C LEU A 359 45.88 6.60 -1.47
N GLN A 360 45.41 7.70 -2.07
CA GLN A 360 44.81 8.81 -1.34
C GLN A 360 43.43 8.41 -0.80
N ASP A 361 42.70 7.59 -1.54
CA ASP A 361 41.35 7.13 -1.21
C ASP A 361 41.33 6.10 -0.08
N THR A 362 42.47 5.53 0.32
CA THR A 362 42.60 4.73 1.56
C THR A 362 42.65 5.57 2.85
N ARG A 363 42.67 6.90 2.73
CA ARG A 363 42.65 7.83 3.86
C ARG A 363 41.22 8.03 4.34
N LEU A 364 40.86 7.38 5.45
CA LEU A 364 39.51 7.42 5.98
C LEU A 364 39.16 8.80 6.53
N SER A 365 37.99 9.28 6.12
CA SER A 365 37.41 10.57 6.50
C SER A 365 36.91 10.56 7.96
N LEU A 366 36.20 9.49 8.33
CA LEU A 366 35.64 9.23 9.67
C LEU A 366 34.76 10.39 10.19
N ASN A 367 33.93 10.99 9.33
CA ASN A 367 33.16 12.20 9.65
C ASN A 367 32.28 12.06 10.90
N THR A 368 31.83 10.84 11.23
CA THR A 368 30.92 10.59 12.36
C THR A 368 31.69 10.21 13.63
N SER A 369 32.71 9.37 13.50
CA SER A 369 33.45 8.76 14.60
C SER A 369 34.68 9.57 15.05
N ARG A 370 35.25 10.42 14.19
CA ARG A 370 36.52 11.12 14.45
C ARG A 370 36.50 11.99 15.70
N GLU A 371 35.46 12.78 15.88
CA GLU A 371 35.36 13.69 17.03
C GLU A 371 35.21 12.91 18.33
N TYR A 372 34.43 11.83 18.32
CA TYR A 372 34.29 10.92 19.46
C TYR A 372 35.63 10.26 19.83
N ILE A 373 36.38 9.75 18.84
CA ILE A 373 37.70 9.13 19.06
C ILE A 373 38.70 10.19 19.55
N ARG A 374 38.67 11.40 18.99
CA ARG A 374 39.53 12.52 19.44
C ARG A 374 39.26 12.88 20.90
N GLN A 375 38.00 12.98 21.31
CA GLN A 375 37.63 13.23 22.71
C GLN A 375 38.03 12.07 23.61
N ALA A 376 37.89 10.81 23.16
CA ALA A 376 38.35 9.65 23.92
C ALA A 376 39.86 9.69 24.20
N LEU A 377 40.67 10.22 23.27
CA LEU A 377 42.12 10.38 23.40
C LEU A 377 42.54 11.66 24.15
N GLN A 378 41.87 12.80 23.93
CA GLN A 378 42.25 14.11 24.50
C GLN A 378 41.87 14.32 25.96
N ASN A 379 40.92 13.56 26.49
CA ASN A 379 40.53 13.59 27.90
C ASN A 379 41.64 13.09 28.86
N GLN A 380 42.91 13.15 28.43
CA GLN A 380 44.10 12.92 29.24
C GLN A 380 44.62 14.22 29.90
N HIS A 381 44.46 15.42 29.30
CA HIS A 381 45.02 16.66 29.86
C HIS A 381 44.26 17.95 29.45
N SER A 382 43.56 18.63 30.36
CA SER A 382 43.19 20.06 30.25
C SER A 382 42.75 20.63 31.60
N SER A 383 43.38 21.70 32.08
CA SER A 383 42.99 22.50 33.26
C SER A 383 42.57 23.93 32.81
N PRO A 384 41.50 24.57 33.33
CA PRO A 384 40.99 25.83 32.79
C PRO A 384 41.62 27.09 33.43
N LYS A 385 41.77 28.17 32.64
CA LYS A 385 42.26 29.52 33.04
C LYS A 385 41.13 30.45 33.52
N THR A 386 41.43 31.33 34.47
CA THR A 386 40.53 32.31 35.13
C THR A 386 40.62 33.74 34.56
N THR A 387 39.49 34.47 34.58
CA THR A 387 39.34 35.92 34.31
C THR A 387 38.98 36.69 35.61
N PRO A 388 39.24 38.02 35.70
CA PRO A 388 39.13 38.78 36.95
C PRO A 388 37.70 39.26 37.26
N PHE A 389 37.36 39.35 38.56
CA PHE A 389 36.01 39.60 39.10
C PHE A 389 35.96 40.85 40.00
N SER A 390 34.84 41.59 40.00
CA SER A 390 34.57 42.80 40.79
C SER A 390 33.35 42.64 41.72
N PHE A 391 33.43 43.17 42.95
CA PHE A 391 32.47 42.96 44.05
C PHE A 391 31.31 43.99 44.12
N SER A 392 30.15 43.55 44.64
CA SER A 392 29.06 44.43 45.14
C SER A 392 28.49 43.88 46.45
N ASP A 393 28.39 44.71 47.49
CA ASP A 393 27.91 44.34 48.83
C ASP A 393 26.38 44.22 48.92
N ARG A 394 25.87 43.11 49.47
CA ARG A 394 24.44 42.91 49.79
C ARG A 394 24.25 42.11 51.08
N ALA A 395 23.07 42.27 51.70
CA ALA A 395 22.73 41.79 53.05
C ALA A 395 22.61 40.25 53.15
N ARG A 396 23.20 39.68 54.20
CA ARG A 396 23.11 38.25 54.55
C ARG A 396 22.00 38.04 55.57
N GLY A 397 21.10 37.08 55.34
CA GLY A 397 19.98 36.76 56.25
C GLY A 397 20.40 35.91 57.46
N THR A 398 19.52 35.87 58.47
CA THR A 398 19.64 35.06 59.69
C THR A 398 18.95 33.69 59.55
N ILE A 399 19.13 32.77 60.51
CA ILE A 399 18.51 31.44 60.47
C ILE A 399 16.97 31.49 60.47
N ASP A 400 16.39 32.47 61.17
CA ASP A 400 14.93 32.70 61.20
C ASP A 400 14.41 33.22 59.86
N ASP A 401 15.19 34.03 59.14
CA ASP A 401 14.85 34.46 57.79
C ASP A 401 14.85 33.28 56.82
N PHE A 402 15.79 32.35 56.99
CA PHE A 402 15.92 31.18 56.13
C PHE A 402 14.88 30.10 56.40
N LEU A 403 14.49 29.87 57.66
CA LEU A 403 13.52 28.84 58.07
C LEU A 403 12.07 29.35 58.04
N ASP A 404 11.68 30.00 56.95
CA ASP A 404 10.29 30.38 56.70
C ASP A 404 9.49 29.22 56.08
N GLY A 405 8.19 29.14 56.39
CA GLY A 405 7.31 28.03 55.98
C GLY A 405 7.13 27.85 54.46
N ALA A 406 7.63 28.79 53.64
CA ALA A 406 7.59 28.75 52.19
C ALA A 406 8.99 28.72 51.53
N ALA A 407 10.07 28.68 52.33
CA ALA A 407 11.45 28.93 51.92
C ALA A 407 11.64 30.20 51.05
N SER A 408 10.78 31.20 51.24
CA SER A 408 10.65 32.38 50.38
C SER A 408 11.92 33.24 50.35
N PHE A 409 12.58 33.40 51.50
CA PHE A 409 13.82 34.16 51.59
C PHE A 409 14.97 33.51 50.83
N LEU A 410 15.16 32.18 50.98
CA LEU A 410 16.18 31.43 50.24
C LEU A 410 15.92 31.49 48.73
N VAL A 411 14.65 31.41 48.32
CA VAL A 411 14.25 31.52 46.92
C VAL A 411 14.63 32.89 46.35
N ALA A 412 14.33 33.97 47.08
CA ALA A 412 14.63 35.33 46.67
C ALA A 412 16.15 35.61 46.65
N ALA A 413 16.88 35.18 47.68
CA ALA A 413 18.33 35.36 47.76
C ALA A 413 19.07 34.59 46.66
N HIS A 414 18.67 33.35 46.38
CA HIS A 414 19.26 32.53 45.31
C HIS A 414 18.97 33.08 43.91
N ALA A 415 17.80 33.71 43.69
CA ALA A 415 17.50 34.35 42.40
C ALA A 415 18.44 35.53 42.10
N VAL A 416 18.99 36.15 43.13
CA VAL A 416 19.90 37.30 43.02
C VAL A 416 21.36 36.83 42.93
N GLU A 417 21.82 35.97 43.85
CA GLU A 417 23.20 35.47 43.91
C GLU A 417 23.22 33.95 44.18
N PRO A 418 23.16 33.11 43.13
CA PRO A 418 22.90 31.68 43.27
C PRO A 418 23.88 30.91 44.16
N TYR A 419 25.17 31.26 44.11
CA TYR A 419 26.22 30.55 44.85
C TYR A 419 26.41 31.11 46.26
N LEU A 420 26.33 32.43 46.42
CA LEU A 420 26.53 33.09 47.72
C LEU A 420 25.36 32.79 48.66
N ALA A 421 24.12 32.80 48.15
CA ALA A 421 22.93 32.46 48.95
C ALA A 421 22.98 31.03 49.51
N LEU A 422 23.53 30.08 48.76
CA LEU A 422 23.70 28.71 49.23
C LEU A 422 24.77 28.62 50.33
N ALA A 423 25.90 29.33 50.16
CA ALA A 423 26.95 29.39 51.16
C ALA A 423 26.51 30.08 52.46
N ASP A 424 25.72 31.16 52.36
CA ASP A 424 25.15 31.86 53.51
C ASP A 424 24.13 30.95 54.24
N PHE A 425 23.27 30.23 53.51
CA PHE A 425 22.35 29.23 54.10
C PHE A 425 23.09 28.11 54.84
N GLU A 426 24.12 27.52 54.21
CA GLU A 426 24.96 26.47 54.82
C GLU A 426 25.65 26.95 56.11
N THR A 427 26.01 28.23 56.15
CA THR A 427 26.66 28.86 57.31
C THR A 427 25.64 29.12 58.41
N ALA A 428 24.45 29.61 58.07
CA ALA A 428 23.37 29.85 59.02
C ALA A 428 22.90 28.55 59.68
N VAL A 429 22.67 27.48 58.89
CA VAL A 429 22.29 26.16 59.41
C VAL A 429 23.40 25.59 60.30
N GLY A 430 24.65 25.60 59.82
CA GLY A 430 25.76 25.01 60.57
C GLY A 430 26.10 25.70 61.90
N SER A 431 25.59 26.92 62.14
CA SER A 431 25.86 27.69 63.36
C SER A 431 24.62 27.95 64.24
N GLY A 432 23.41 27.91 63.69
CA GLY A 432 22.20 28.34 64.40
C GLY A 432 21.06 27.30 64.50
N ILE A 433 21.14 26.16 63.81
CA ILE A 433 20.01 25.22 63.75
C ILE A 433 19.66 24.57 65.09
N ASP A 434 20.66 24.26 65.92
CA ASP A 434 20.43 23.62 67.22
C ASP A 434 19.80 24.58 68.24
N ASP A 435 20.20 25.86 68.23
CA ASP A 435 19.60 26.91 69.06
C ASP A 435 18.15 27.20 68.63
N TRP A 436 17.90 27.19 67.32
CA TRP A 436 16.57 27.33 66.76
C TRP A 436 15.63 26.20 67.22
N VAL A 437 16.07 24.94 67.13
CA VAL A 437 15.31 23.77 67.61
C VAL A 437 14.98 23.88 69.09
N ALA A 438 15.91 24.35 69.92
CA ALA A 438 15.69 24.53 71.36
C ALA A 438 14.59 25.57 71.67
N CYS A 439 14.32 26.49 70.75
CA CYS A 439 13.31 27.54 70.89
C CYS A 439 11.92 27.15 70.37
N VAL A 440 11.73 25.97 69.74
CA VAL A 440 10.44 25.54 69.17
C VAL A 440 9.49 25.00 70.25
N PRO A 441 8.31 25.63 70.48
CA PRO A 441 7.27 25.08 71.35
C PRO A 441 6.66 23.77 70.80
N LEU A 442 6.28 22.84 71.69
CA LEU A 442 5.64 21.56 71.34
C LEU A 442 4.35 21.70 70.50
N GLN A 443 3.64 22.83 70.63
CA GLN A 443 2.40 23.12 69.91
C GLN A 443 2.65 23.54 68.44
N SER A 444 3.88 23.94 68.12
CA SER A 444 4.31 24.40 66.78
C SER A 444 5.26 23.41 66.10
N SER A 445 5.43 22.20 66.65
CA SER A 445 6.29 21.15 66.09
C SER A 445 5.96 20.85 64.63
N ASP A 446 4.68 20.74 64.29
CA ASP A 446 4.24 20.45 62.92
C ASP A 446 4.63 21.59 61.95
N SER A 447 4.39 22.85 62.33
CA SER A 447 4.79 24.02 61.52
C SER A 447 6.31 24.17 61.39
N ALA A 448 7.06 23.81 62.43
CA ALA A 448 8.52 23.82 62.42
C ALA A 448 9.06 22.74 61.46
N CYS A 449 8.50 21.53 61.50
CA CYS A 449 8.84 20.45 60.57
C CYS A 449 8.53 20.82 59.12
N VAL A 450 7.38 21.47 58.85
CA VAL A 450 7.03 21.98 57.51
C VAL A 450 8.04 23.02 57.03
N SER A 451 8.50 23.91 57.93
CA SER A 451 9.49 24.93 57.57
C SER A 451 10.86 24.30 57.26
N ILE A 452 11.30 23.31 58.05
CA ILE A 452 12.52 22.55 57.76
C ILE A 452 12.39 21.79 56.43
N GLU A 453 11.25 21.14 56.16
CA GLU A 453 11.02 20.40 54.91
C GLU A 453 11.06 21.32 53.69
N ALA A 454 10.28 22.41 53.73
CA ALA A 454 10.23 23.40 52.66
C ALA A 454 11.63 23.94 52.33
N CYS A 455 12.41 24.25 53.38
CA CYS A 455 13.78 24.72 53.23
C CYS A 455 14.72 23.63 52.71
N ALA A 456 14.63 22.40 53.21
CA ALA A 456 15.45 21.27 52.75
C ALA A 456 15.19 20.95 51.28
N SER A 457 13.93 20.99 50.82
CA SER A 457 13.58 20.81 49.41
C SER A 457 14.02 21.98 48.54
N ALA A 458 13.81 23.22 49.01
CA ALA A 458 14.22 24.40 48.27
C ALA A 458 15.75 24.49 48.13
N TYR A 459 16.49 24.17 49.19
CA TYR A 459 17.95 24.14 49.22
C TYR A 459 18.49 22.98 48.38
N SER A 460 18.07 21.72 48.62
CA SER A 460 18.59 20.56 47.90
C SER A 460 18.41 20.67 46.39
N SER A 461 17.24 21.10 45.91
CA SER A 461 16.98 21.27 44.48
C SER A 461 17.85 22.34 43.82
N ARG A 462 18.26 23.39 44.56
CA ARG A 462 19.13 24.47 44.08
C ARG A 462 20.61 24.13 44.21
N ALA A 463 21.01 23.60 45.36
CA ALA A 463 22.37 23.14 45.64
C ALA A 463 22.78 21.99 44.73
N LEU A 464 21.89 21.03 44.45
CA LEU A 464 22.20 19.93 43.52
C LEU A 464 22.48 20.44 42.10
N LYS A 465 21.76 21.48 41.65
CA LYS A 465 22.01 22.13 40.35
C LYS A 465 23.28 22.96 40.36
N ALA A 466 23.53 23.72 41.43
CA ALA A 466 24.69 24.61 41.52
C ALA A 466 26.00 23.84 41.74
N TYR A 467 25.95 22.69 42.43
CA TYR A 467 27.11 21.89 42.81
C TYR A 467 27.33 20.65 41.95
N GLU A 468 26.57 20.50 40.86
CA GLU A 468 26.73 19.40 39.90
C GLU A 468 28.20 19.31 39.45
N GLY A 469 28.81 18.14 39.66
CA GLY A 469 30.21 17.89 39.32
C GLY A 469 31.26 18.31 40.36
N ASN A 470 30.89 18.94 41.49
CA ASN A 470 31.80 19.26 42.59
C ASN A 470 31.49 18.41 43.84
N ALA A 471 32.24 17.32 44.02
CA ALA A 471 32.04 16.38 45.12
C ALA A 471 32.27 16.99 46.52
N GLU A 472 33.09 18.04 46.66
CA GLU A 472 33.28 18.74 47.94
C GLU A 472 32.04 19.57 48.30
N ASN A 473 31.52 20.35 47.36
CA ASN A 473 30.31 21.15 47.61
C ASN A 473 29.07 20.25 47.76
N LEU A 474 28.99 19.13 47.04
CA LEU A 474 27.98 18.11 47.29
C LEU A 474 28.11 17.49 48.68
N SER A 475 29.34 17.32 49.19
CA SER A 475 29.56 16.84 50.57
C SER A 475 29.10 17.87 51.61
N VAL A 476 29.30 19.17 51.35
CA VAL A 476 28.78 20.26 52.21
C VAL A 476 27.25 20.34 52.16
N MET A 477 26.66 20.16 50.98
CA MET A 477 25.21 20.10 50.80
C MET A 477 24.61 18.95 51.60
N LEU A 478 25.17 17.74 51.47
CA LEU A 478 24.72 16.58 52.23
C LEU A 478 24.87 16.81 53.73
N LEU A 479 26.01 17.35 54.17
CA LEU A 479 26.24 17.68 55.59
C LEU A 479 25.16 18.63 56.15
N THR A 480 24.80 19.66 55.38
CA THR A 480 23.77 20.64 55.76
C THR A 480 22.36 20.03 55.76
N LEU A 481 22.04 19.16 54.78
CA LEU A 481 20.77 18.43 54.76
C LEU A 481 20.63 17.48 55.96
N PHE A 482 21.72 16.87 56.41
CA PHE A 482 21.70 16.01 57.58
C PHE A 482 21.52 16.77 58.89
N GLU A 483 22.01 18.00 58.99
CA GLU A 483 21.72 18.88 60.14
C GLU A 483 20.25 19.27 60.20
N LEU A 484 19.66 19.61 59.06
CA LEU A 484 18.22 19.85 58.95
C LEU A 484 17.41 18.59 59.32
N TRP A 485 17.85 17.41 58.88
CA TRP A 485 17.22 16.15 59.26
C TRP A 485 17.35 15.88 60.77
N VAL A 486 18.51 16.12 61.38
CA VAL A 486 18.71 15.96 62.83
C VAL A 486 17.82 16.92 63.60
N ALA A 487 17.69 18.17 63.14
CA ALA A 487 16.79 19.16 63.72
C ALA A 487 15.34 18.67 63.72
N MET A 488 14.88 18.14 62.58
CA MET A 488 13.55 17.55 62.44
C MET A 488 13.38 16.31 63.33
N ASP A 489 14.36 15.41 63.37
CA ASP A 489 14.32 14.20 64.23
C ASP A 489 14.26 14.59 65.71
N LYS A 490 14.98 15.62 66.15
CA LYS A 490 14.90 16.13 67.54
C LYS A 490 13.49 16.62 67.88
N ILE A 491 12.84 17.37 66.98
CA ILE A 491 11.47 17.89 67.17
C ILE A 491 10.47 16.73 67.21
N VAL A 492 10.52 15.84 66.22
CA VAL A 492 9.57 14.71 66.08
C VAL A 492 9.73 13.69 67.22
N VAL A 493 10.95 13.38 67.64
CA VAL A 493 11.18 12.51 68.80
C VAL A 493 10.68 13.15 70.10
N GLY A 494 10.72 14.48 70.21
CA GLY A 494 10.11 15.22 71.32
C GLY A 494 8.58 15.09 71.36
N GLN A 495 7.92 15.14 70.20
CA GLN A 495 6.47 15.00 70.06
C GLN A 495 6.00 13.53 70.16
N ILE A 496 6.77 12.60 69.59
CA ILE A 496 6.48 11.17 69.53
C ILE A 496 7.67 10.40 70.12
N PRO A 497 7.71 10.23 71.46
CA PRO A 497 8.80 9.54 72.14
C PRO A 497 9.03 8.10 71.66
N LEU A 498 7.97 7.44 71.16
CA LEU A 498 8.05 6.09 70.59
C LEU A 498 9.07 5.98 69.45
N LEU A 499 9.30 7.05 68.68
CA LEU A 499 10.24 7.06 67.55
C LEU A 499 11.70 6.88 68.00
N ALA A 500 12.02 7.22 69.26
CA ALA A 500 13.36 7.03 69.82
C ALA A 500 13.76 5.55 69.94
N GLU A 501 12.79 4.64 70.04
CA GLU A 501 13.01 3.20 70.17
C GLU A 501 13.33 2.51 68.84
N TYR A 502 13.19 3.22 67.72
CA TYR A 502 13.44 2.71 66.37
C TYR A 502 14.72 3.30 65.79
N SER A 503 15.44 2.45 65.05
CA SER A 503 16.67 2.83 64.39
C SER A 503 16.37 3.81 63.24
N PRO A 504 17.05 4.96 63.15
CA PRO A 504 16.91 5.83 61.98
C PRO A 504 17.51 5.15 60.73
N GLU A 505 17.01 5.53 59.55
CA GLU A 505 17.44 4.92 58.27
C GLU A 505 18.82 5.38 57.81
N ILE A 506 19.40 6.39 58.45
CA ILE A 506 20.70 6.95 58.06
C ILE A 506 21.80 6.12 58.72
N PRO A 507 22.56 5.30 57.96
CA PRO A 507 23.60 4.46 58.53
C PRO A 507 24.83 5.28 58.93
N LEU A 508 25.56 4.81 59.94
CA LEU A 508 26.80 5.44 60.40
C LEU A 508 27.94 5.39 59.38
N THR A 509 27.83 4.59 58.32
CA THR A 509 28.83 4.49 57.25
C THR A 509 28.69 5.57 56.20
N LEU A 510 27.56 6.29 56.15
CA LEU A 510 27.31 7.31 55.12
C LEU A 510 28.30 8.48 55.18
N TRP A 511 28.85 8.72 56.36
CA TRP A 511 29.86 9.74 56.66
C TRP A 511 31.23 9.43 56.05
N GLU A 512 31.53 8.16 55.75
CA GLU A 512 32.83 7.72 55.21
C GLU A 512 33.09 8.23 53.78
N CYS A 513 32.02 8.61 53.08
CA CYS A 513 32.06 9.06 51.69
C CYS A 513 32.08 10.59 51.52
N LEU A 514 31.97 11.36 52.61
CA LEU A 514 31.94 12.82 52.56
C LEU A 514 33.36 13.40 52.46
N LEU A 515 33.59 14.24 51.46
CA LEU A 515 34.85 14.95 51.24
C LEU A 515 34.86 16.26 52.04
N ILE A 516 35.28 16.19 53.30
CA ILE A 516 35.33 17.33 54.21
C ILE A 516 36.77 17.81 54.39
N ARG A 517 37.07 19.04 53.96
CA ARG A 517 38.42 19.63 54.05
C ARG A 517 38.61 20.61 55.21
N LYS A 518 37.55 21.26 55.67
CA LYS A 518 37.60 22.28 56.72
C LYS A 518 37.46 21.63 58.09
N ALA A 519 38.26 22.06 59.06
CA ALA A 519 38.13 21.64 60.46
C ALA A 519 36.69 21.85 60.97
N SER A 520 36.07 22.99 60.65
CA SER A 520 34.67 23.28 60.99
C SER A 520 33.66 22.28 60.40
N GLY A 521 33.92 21.75 59.20
CA GLY A 521 33.10 20.69 58.62
C GLY A 521 33.28 19.34 59.32
N LEU A 522 34.49 19.04 59.80
CA LEU A 522 34.78 17.83 60.58
C LEU A 522 34.13 17.90 61.97
N ASP A 523 34.10 19.09 62.58
CA ASP A 523 33.41 19.33 63.86
C ASP A 523 31.89 19.14 63.71
N ARG A 524 31.29 19.72 62.65
CA ARG A 524 29.88 19.49 62.29
C ARG A 524 29.58 18.00 62.10
N LEU A 525 30.43 17.30 61.34
CA LEU A 525 30.31 15.86 61.11
C LEU A 525 30.41 15.05 62.40
N LYS A 526 31.30 15.43 63.32
CA LYS A 526 31.46 14.78 64.63
C LYS A 526 30.19 14.90 65.46
N THR A 527 29.54 16.07 65.46
CA THR A 527 28.26 16.29 66.16
C THR A 527 27.14 15.43 65.56
N LEU A 528 27.01 15.41 64.23
CA LEU A 528 26.02 14.57 63.53
C LEU A 528 26.25 13.08 63.80
N HIS A 529 27.49 12.62 63.68
CA HIS A 529 27.86 11.23 63.95
C HIS A 529 27.56 10.86 65.40
N GLY A 530 27.85 11.75 66.35
CA GLY A 530 27.55 11.56 67.77
C GLY A 530 26.04 11.42 68.02
N TYR A 531 25.24 12.31 67.45
CA TYR A 531 23.77 12.26 67.56
C TYR A 531 23.20 10.96 66.99
N LEU A 532 23.57 10.60 65.76
CA LEU A 532 23.09 9.39 65.11
C LEU A 532 23.56 8.13 65.81
N ARG A 533 24.82 8.07 66.28
CA ARG A 533 25.30 6.94 67.08
C ARG A 533 24.46 6.80 68.35
N ALA A 534 24.17 7.90 69.05
CA ALA A 534 23.30 7.88 70.22
C ALA A 534 21.85 7.47 69.88
N ARG A 535 21.32 7.82 68.71
CA ARG A 535 19.99 7.37 68.24
C ARG A 535 19.97 5.89 67.91
N HIS A 536 20.97 5.38 67.18
CA HIS A 536 21.16 3.95 66.90
C HIS A 536 21.34 3.13 68.18
N CYS A 537 22.05 3.64 69.20
CA CYS A 537 22.22 2.96 70.48
C CYS A 537 20.96 2.97 71.37
N ARG A 538 20.11 4.01 71.26
CA ARG A 538 18.85 4.12 72.01
C ARG A 538 17.73 3.27 71.40
N ALA A 539 17.85 2.89 70.14
CA ALA A 539 16.89 2.00 69.49
C ALA A 539 16.91 0.62 70.17
N SER A 540 15.79 0.24 70.79
CA SER A 540 15.61 -1.06 71.43
C SER A 540 15.38 -2.16 70.39
N SER A 541 14.93 -1.78 69.19
CA SER A 541 14.71 -2.64 68.04
C SER A 541 15.69 -2.29 66.92
N ARG A 542 16.24 -3.31 66.24
CA ARG A 542 16.96 -3.10 64.96
C ARG A 542 16.03 -2.69 63.82
N LEU A 543 14.72 -2.63 64.07
CA LEU A 543 13.73 -2.24 63.08
C LEU A 543 13.73 -0.71 62.93
N SER A 544 13.59 -0.29 61.68
CA SER A 544 13.28 1.10 61.36
C SER A 544 11.81 1.41 61.58
N ALA A 545 11.50 2.68 61.81
CA ALA A 545 10.13 3.19 61.81
C ALA A 545 9.41 3.00 60.47
N PHE A 546 10.17 2.86 59.37
CA PHE A 546 9.66 2.62 58.01
C PHE A 546 9.69 1.14 57.60
N SER A 547 9.97 0.22 58.54
CA SER A 547 9.98 -1.21 58.24
C SER A 547 8.63 -1.67 57.69
N LEU A 548 8.67 -2.38 56.56
CA LEU A 548 7.50 -2.98 55.92
C LEU A 548 7.02 -4.27 56.63
N THR A 549 7.74 -4.73 57.65
CA THR A 549 7.34 -5.88 58.46
C THR A 549 6.06 -5.54 59.22
N LYS A 550 4.97 -6.24 58.93
CA LYS A 550 3.65 -6.05 59.57
C LYS A 550 3.54 -6.86 60.86
N ASP A 551 4.56 -6.82 61.70
CA ASP A 551 4.52 -7.42 63.02
C ASP A 551 4.08 -6.39 64.08
N ASP A 552 3.58 -6.87 65.22
CA ASP A 552 3.13 -6.01 66.34
C ASP A 552 4.28 -5.18 66.93
N LYS A 553 5.52 -5.45 66.53
CA LYS A 553 6.73 -4.71 66.90
C LYS A 553 7.07 -3.58 65.94
N SER A 554 6.42 -3.47 64.79
CA SER A 554 6.60 -2.37 63.84
C SER A 554 6.13 -1.02 64.42
N PHE A 555 6.79 0.06 64.03
CA PHE A 555 6.44 1.40 64.50
C PHE A 555 4.99 1.76 64.15
N ALA A 556 4.57 1.48 62.92
CA ALA A 556 3.20 1.74 62.48
C ALA A 556 2.16 0.99 63.33
N ALA A 557 2.40 -0.29 63.68
CA ALA A 557 1.51 -1.04 64.55
C ALA A 557 1.48 -0.48 65.98
N ARG A 558 2.65 -0.22 66.57
CA ARG A 558 2.75 0.33 67.94
C ARG A 558 2.18 1.75 68.05
N TYR A 559 2.41 2.60 67.06
CA TYR A 559 1.85 3.94 66.98
C TYR A 559 0.33 3.91 66.77
N PHE A 560 -0.15 3.02 65.88
CA PHE A 560 -1.59 2.77 65.69
C PHE A 560 -2.27 2.31 66.98
N HIS A 561 -1.65 1.42 67.76
CA HIS A 561 -2.17 0.98 69.06
C HIS A 561 -2.24 2.10 70.09
N GLN A 562 -1.38 3.13 69.96
CA GLN A 562 -1.37 4.30 70.84
C GLN A 562 -2.30 5.43 70.35
N SER A 563 -2.75 5.41 69.08
CA SER A 563 -3.61 6.44 68.50
C SER A 563 -5.06 5.96 68.36
N SER A 564 -5.96 6.53 69.16
CA SER A 564 -7.41 6.29 69.09
C SER A 564 -8.05 6.81 67.79
N GLU A 565 -7.47 7.85 67.19
CA GLU A 565 -7.95 8.44 65.93
C GLU A 565 -7.67 7.52 64.74
N LEU A 566 -6.47 6.93 64.67
CA LEU A 566 -6.13 5.98 63.61
C LEU A 566 -6.95 4.70 63.73
N GLN A 567 -7.22 4.23 64.94
CA GLN A 567 -8.13 3.09 65.17
C GLN A 567 -9.53 3.38 64.64
N SER A 568 -10.04 4.58 64.88
CA SER A 568 -11.34 5.03 64.35
C SER A 568 -11.32 5.18 62.82
N LEU A 569 -10.20 5.60 62.25
CA LEU A 569 -10.01 5.66 60.79
C LEU A 569 -9.94 4.27 60.17
N LYS A 570 -9.25 3.30 60.79
CA LYS A 570 -9.20 1.91 60.30
C LYS A 570 -10.58 1.30 60.25
N VAL A 571 -11.40 1.50 61.29
CA VAL A 571 -12.80 1.03 61.29
C VAL A 571 -13.58 1.63 60.12
N ARG A 572 -13.36 2.92 59.80
CA ARG A 572 -13.97 3.57 58.63
C ARG A 572 -13.44 3.01 57.31
N ILE A 573 -12.13 2.88 57.14
CA ILE A 573 -11.53 2.33 55.90
C ILE A 573 -11.94 0.87 55.69
N GLU A 574 -12.01 0.06 56.74
CA GLU A 574 -12.48 -1.32 56.66
C GLU A 574 -13.99 -1.41 56.43
N SER A 575 -14.75 -0.40 56.86
CA SER A 575 -16.16 -0.24 56.50
C SER A 575 -16.27 0.11 55.02
N ASP A 576 -15.61 1.16 54.56
CA ASP A 576 -15.65 1.65 53.18
C ASP A 576 -15.09 0.62 52.19
N GLY A 577 -14.01 -0.08 52.55
CA GLY A 577 -13.43 -1.16 51.76
C GLY A 577 -14.29 -2.41 51.72
N ARG A 578 -15.04 -2.71 52.81
CA ARG A 578 -16.09 -3.75 52.77
C ARG A 578 -17.24 -3.31 51.87
N THR A 579 -17.70 -2.07 51.98
CA THR A 579 -18.74 -1.49 51.13
C THR A 579 -18.33 -1.54 49.66
N GLN A 580 -17.14 -1.06 49.28
CA GLN A 580 -16.66 -1.10 47.89
C GLN A 580 -16.45 -2.53 47.38
N ARG A 581 -15.98 -3.45 48.23
CA ARG A 581 -15.85 -4.87 47.86
C ARG A 581 -17.22 -5.53 47.70
N GLU A 582 -18.17 -5.25 48.58
CA GLU A 582 -19.54 -5.75 48.51
C GLU A 582 -20.27 -5.17 47.30
N GLU A 583 -20.09 -3.89 46.99
CA GLU A 583 -20.58 -3.24 45.78
C GLU A 583 -20.00 -3.90 44.53
N LYS A 584 -18.68 -4.17 44.49
CA LYS A 584 -18.05 -4.83 43.35
C LYS A 584 -18.39 -6.32 43.25
N LEU A 585 -18.63 -7.01 44.38
CA LEU A 585 -19.13 -8.38 44.41
C LEU A 585 -20.62 -8.45 44.02
N MET A 586 -21.42 -7.43 44.36
CA MET A 586 -22.80 -7.29 43.90
C MET A 586 -22.84 -7.00 42.40
N GLU A 587 -22.04 -6.06 41.92
CA GLU A 587 -21.88 -5.79 40.49
C GLU A 587 -21.43 -7.05 39.73
N LEU A 588 -20.45 -7.80 40.28
CA LEU A 588 -20.04 -9.07 39.70
C LEU A 588 -21.18 -10.09 39.70
N ARG A 589 -21.99 -10.19 40.76
CA ARG A 589 -23.16 -11.08 40.79
C ARG A 589 -24.21 -10.68 39.76
N THR A 590 -24.58 -9.41 39.70
CA THR A 590 -25.56 -8.89 38.74
C THR A 590 -25.08 -9.07 37.30
N LEU A 591 -23.80 -8.80 37.03
CA LEU A 591 -23.20 -9.03 35.71
C LEU A 591 -23.16 -10.52 35.36
N ASN A 592 -22.87 -11.40 36.31
CA ASN A 592 -22.90 -12.86 36.09
C ASN A 592 -24.33 -13.38 35.86
N GLU A 593 -25.33 -12.87 36.59
CA GLU A 593 -26.76 -13.20 36.39
C GLU A 593 -27.25 -12.71 35.03
N MET A 594 -26.88 -11.48 34.64
CA MET A 594 -27.17 -10.96 33.31
C MET A 594 -26.47 -11.76 32.22
N TYR A 595 -25.22 -12.16 32.43
CA TYR A 595 -24.49 -13.03 31.51
C TYR A 595 -25.20 -14.37 31.36
N THR A 596 -25.64 -15.00 32.46
CA THR A 596 -26.37 -16.28 32.40
C THR A 596 -27.76 -16.15 31.77
N ASP A 597 -28.50 -15.06 32.00
CA ASP A 597 -29.77 -14.80 31.28
C ASP A 597 -29.52 -14.63 29.77
N LEU A 598 -28.53 -13.83 29.40
CA LEU A 598 -28.15 -13.61 28.00
C LEU A 598 -27.66 -14.90 27.33
N GLU A 599 -26.90 -15.73 28.04
CA GLU A 599 -26.43 -17.04 27.58
C GLU A 599 -27.59 -18.02 27.40
N THR A 600 -28.50 -18.10 28.36
CA THR A 600 -29.69 -18.98 28.28
C THR A 600 -30.60 -18.56 27.14
N ARG A 601 -30.81 -17.25 26.95
CA ARG A 601 -31.59 -16.70 25.85
C ARG A 601 -30.89 -16.89 24.51
N ALA A 602 -29.58 -16.73 24.44
CA ALA A 602 -28.79 -17.03 23.25
C ALA A 602 -28.85 -18.53 22.90
N ALA A 603 -28.77 -19.43 23.88
CA ALA A 603 -28.85 -20.88 23.69
C ALA A 603 -30.24 -21.35 23.24
N SER A 604 -31.31 -20.68 23.68
CA SER A 604 -32.68 -20.94 23.22
C SER A 604 -32.97 -20.46 21.79
N LEU A 605 -32.06 -19.70 21.18
CA LEU A 605 -32.20 -19.11 19.85
C LEU A 605 -31.16 -19.66 18.89
N SER A 606 -31.58 -20.15 17.74
CA SER A 606 -30.64 -20.50 16.66
C SER A 606 -30.12 -19.24 15.95
N HIS A 607 -28.86 -19.24 15.54
CA HIS A 607 -28.33 -18.16 14.69
C HIS A 607 -29.20 -18.06 13.42
N ALA A 608 -29.71 -16.87 13.14
CA ALA A 608 -30.43 -16.64 11.89
C ALA A 608 -29.41 -16.66 10.74
N TYR A 609 -29.37 -17.73 9.95
CA TYR A 609 -28.53 -17.79 8.76
C TYR A 609 -29.20 -17.03 7.63
N GLY A 610 -28.52 -16.00 7.12
CA GLY A 610 -28.92 -15.33 5.90
C GLY A 610 -28.36 -16.11 4.72
N VAL A 611 -29.21 -16.72 3.90
CA VAL A 611 -28.76 -17.28 2.63
C VAL A 611 -28.59 -16.12 1.65
N ILE A 612 -27.40 -15.97 1.08
CA ILE A 612 -27.23 -15.15 -0.11
C ILE A 612 -27.43 -16.08 -1.31
N CYS A 613 -28.39 -15.76 -2.21
CA CYS A 613 -28.89 -16.62 -3.30
C CYS A 613 -27.78 -17.21 -4.20
N GLY A 614 -27.33 -18.43 -3.87
CA GLY A 614 -26.20 -19.15 -4.44
C GLY A 614 -25.71 -20.29 -3.52
N GLY A 615 -26.25 -20.38 -2.31
CA GLY A 615 -26.17 -21.59 -1.47
C GLY A 615 -25.22 -21.51 -0.28
N LEU A 616 -24.43 -20.44 -0.16
CA LEU A 616 -23.62 -20.19 1.03
C LEU A 616 -24.37 -19.27 2.00
N ALA A 617 -24.75 -19.85 3.14
CA ALA A 617 -25.29 -19.13 4.29
C ALA A 617 -24.18 -18.27 4.91
N TYR A 618 -24.44 -16.98 5.08
CA TYR A 618 -23.64 -16.16 6.00
C TYR A 618 -24.44 -15.93 7.27
N GLN A 619 -23.76 -15.90 8.41
CA GLN A 619 -24.37 -15.38 9.63
C GLN A 619 -24.34 -13.85 9.56
N PRO A 620 -25.50 -13.16 9.58
CA PRO A 620 -25.53 -11.73 9.78
C PRO A 620 -24.95 -11.45 11.17
N ARG A 621 -23.92 -10.60 11.24
CA ARG A 621 -23.28 -10.14 12.51
C ARG A 621 -24.22 -9.41 13.48
N ARG A 622 -25.54 -9.40 13.20
CA ARG A 622 -26.60 -8.76 14.00
C ARG A 622 -27.86 -9.64 14.13
N CYS A 623 -27.74 -10.97 14.10
CA CYS A 623 -28.86 -11.81 14.51
C CYS A 623 -29.05 -11.72 16.04
N ALA A 624 -30.24 -12.02 16.55
CA ALA A 624 -30.53 -11.88 17.98
C ALA A 624 -29.54 -12.68 18.85
N CYS A 625 -29.18 -13.90 18.43
CA CYS A 625 -28.16 -14.73 19.09
C CYS A 625 -26.75 -14.06 19.07
N CYS A 626 -26.29 -13.53 17.93
CA CYS A 626 -25.02 -12.78 17.86
C CYS A 626 -25.06 -11.44 18.61
N ARG A 627 -26.23 -10.79 18.73
CA ARG A 627 -26.40 -9.55 19.49
C ARG A 627 -26.25 -9.83 20.99
N PHE A 628 -26.87 -10.90 21.48
CA PHE A 628 -26.64 -11.36 22.86
C PHE A 628 -25.19 -11.78 23.08
N GLY A 629 -24.53 -12.42 22.10
CA GLY A 629 -23.09 -12.69 22.11
C GLY A 629 -22.23 -11.43 22.30
N LEU A 630 -22.51 -10.38 21.53
CA LEU A 630 -21.80 -9.09 21.65
C LEU A 630 -22.14 -8.37 22.97
N GLU A 631 -23.39 -8.42 23.44
CA GLU A 631 -23.80 -7.84 24.73
C GLU A 631 -23.11 -8.56 25.91
N MET A 632 -22.89 -9.88 25.82
CA MET A 632 -22.10 -10.65 26.77
C MET A 632 -20.61 -10.27 26.74
N GLU A 633 -20.02 -10.12 25.54
CA GLU A 633 -18.61 -9.70 25.37
C GLU A 633 -18.34 -8.27 25.89
N MET A 634 -19.36 -7.43 25.97
CA MET A 634 -19.24 -6.06 26.50
C MET A 634 -19.31 -5.98 28.03
N LEU A 635 -19.69 -7.06 28.74
CA LEU A 635 -19.67 -7.09 30.20
C LEU A 635 -18.22 -7.23 30.69
N THR A 636 -17.66 -6.16 31.26
CA THR A 636 -16.27 -6.13 31.75
C THR A 636 -16.21 -5.58 33.18
N ILE A 637 -15.33 -6.15 34.00
CA ILE A 637 -15.04 -5.69 35.37
C ILE A 637 -13.51 -5.58 35.53
N THR A 638 -13.02 -4.46 36.08
CA THR A 638 -11.58 -4.19 36.22
C THR A 638 -11.01 -4.67 37.56
N VAL A 639 -9.79 -5.25 37.52
CA VAL A 639 -9.06 -5.77 38.69
C VAL A 639 -7.65 -5.13 38.76
N PRO A 640 -7.19 -4.58 39.90
CA PRO A 640 -5.92 -3.85 39.98
C PRO A 640 -4.71 -4.70 40.46
N VAL A 641 -3.53 -4.55 39.84
CA VAL A 641 -2.24 -5.20 40.24
C VAL A 641 -0.98 -4.34 39.93
N TRP A 642 0.07 -4.44 40.77
CA TRP A 642 1.39 -3.73 40.77
C TRP A 642 2.60 -4.58 40.24
N ALA A 643 3.77 -3.94 40.00
CA ALA A 643 4.92 -4.38 39.15
C ALA A 643 6.24 -4.85 39.84
N LEU A 644 7.21 -5.40 39.05
CA LEU A 644 8.46 -6.15 39.38
C LEU A 644 9.82 -5.41 39.05
N PRO A 645 11.04 -5.89 39.49
CA PRO A 645 12.25 -5.08 39.78
C PRO A 645 13.55 -5.24 38.91
N VAL A 646 14.62 -4.46 39.21
CA VAL A 646 15.90 -4.16 38.48
C VAL A 646 17.20 -4.62 39.20
N VAL A 647 18.34 -4.75 38.49
CA VAL A 647 19.69 -5.29 38.89
C VAL A 647 20.70 -4.22 39.43
N VAL A 648 21.73 -4.64 40.22
CA VAL A 648 22.66 -3.83 41.09
C VAL A 648 24.16 -3.78 40.62
N VAL A 649 24.94 -2.72 40.95
CA VAL A 649 26.30 -2.36 40.44
C VAL A 649 27.29 -1.79 41.53
N VAL A 650 28.65 -1.78 41.37
CA VAL A 650 29.72 -1.34 42.35
C VAL A 650 30.83 -0.43 41.73
N VAL A 651 31.76 0.19 42.50
CA VAL A 651 32.78 1.24 42.13
C VAL A 651 34.11 0.68 41.53
N ALA A 652 34.74 1.35 40.53
CA ALA A 652 35.96 0.88 39.79
C ALA A 652 37.30 1.51 40.21
N ALA A 653 38.43 0.81 39.95
CA ALA A 653 39.82 1.19 40.28
C ALA A 653 40.64 1.80 39.12
N VAL A 654 40.03 2.19 37.99
CA VAL A 654 40.71 2.69 36.78
C VAL A 654 40.49 4.21 36.63
N LEU A 655 41.57 5.00 36.47
CA LEU A 655 41.53 6.46 36.28
C LEU A 655 40.56 6.90 35.17
N GLY A 656 39.57 7.73 35.53
CA GLY A 656 38.54 8.28 34.62
C GLY A 656 37.24 7.46 34.51
N VAL A 657 37.03 6.46 35.38
CA VAL A 657 35.89 5.52 35.33
C VAL A 657 35.30 5.31 36.75
N VAL A 658 33.96 5.22 36.93
CA VAL A 658 33.30 5.34 38.25
C VAL A 658 32.87 3.98 38.83
N TYR A 659 32.53 2.98 38.00
CA TYR A 659 31.92 1.72 38.44
C TYR A 659 32.58 0.47 37.83
N SER A 660 32.70 -0.64 38.58
CA SER A 660 33.20 -1.96 38.17
C SER A 660 32.17 -3.04 38.52
N ALA A 661 32.05 -4.07 37.69
CA ALA A 661 31.21 -5.22 38.02
C ALA A 661 31.78 -5.96 39.24
N ARG A 662 30.91 -6.38 40.19
CA ARG A 662 31.34 -7.16 41.37
C ARG A 662 31.52 -8.62 40.97
N GLY A 663 32.74 -9.14 41.10
CA GLY A 663 32.97 -10.59 41.25
C GLY A 663 33.13 -11.46 40.00
N GLY A 664 33.59 -10.94 38.87
CA GLY A 664 33.94 -11.79 37.72
C GLY A 664 34.96 -11.14 36.80
N LEU A 665 36.12 -11.77 36.62
CA LEU A 665 36.98 -11.51 35.47
C LEU A 665 36.18 -11.84 34.21
N PHE A 666 36.10 -10.91 33.26
CA PHE A 666 35.49 -11.18 31.96
C PHE A 666 36.62 -11.56 31.00
N CYS A 667 36.81 -12.87 30.77
CA CYS A 667 37.87 -13.39 29.90
C CYS A 667 39.26 -12.78 30.23
N ASP A 668 39.69 -12.83 31.49
CA ASP A 668 40.98 -12.29 31.98
C ASP A 668 41.13 -10.77 31.87
N HIS A 669 40.01 -10.04 31.75
CA HIS A 669 39.98 -8.58 31.79
C HIS A 669 39.19 -8.06 32.99
N VAL A 670 39.69 -6.97 33.57
CA VAL A 670 38.96 -6.13 34.52
C VAL A 670 38.20 -5.08 33.72
N VAL A 671 36.87 -5.11 33.80
CA VAL A 671 35.98 -4.20 33.06
C VAL A 671 35.48 -3.09 33.99
N SER A 672 35.73 -1.84 33.61
CA SER A 672 35.29 -0.63 34.32
C SER A 672 34.38 0.19 33.41
N PHE A 673 33.35 0.84 33.96
CA PHE A 673 32.42 1.68 33.22
C PHE A 673 32.08 3.00 33.93
N SER A 674 31.91 4.08 33.16
CA SER A 674 31.49 5.40 33.65
C SER A 674 30.39 5.97 32.77
N LEU A 675 29.45 6.69 33.39
CA LEU A 675 28.40 7.41 32.70
C LEU A 675 28.79 8.90 32.64
N ARG A 676 28.88 9.48 31.44
CA ARG A 676 29.03 10.94 31.25
C ARG A 676 27.70 11.55 30.82
N ALA A 677 27.36 12.70 31.40
CA ALA A 677 26.09 13.36 31.17
C ALA A 677 25.93 13.78 29.69
N PRO A 678 24.72 13.64 29.09
CA PRO A 678 23.52 13.07 29.71
C PRO A 678 23.36 11.55 29.48
N LYS A 679 24.12 10.88 28.59
CA LYS A 679 23.90 9.45 28.23
C LYS A 679 25.10 8.65 27.67
N ASP A 680 26.36 9.11 27.78
CA ASP A 680 27.50 8.39 27.19
C ASP A 680 28.14 7.41 28.20
N LEU A 681 27.85 6.11 28.03
CA LEU A 681 28.48 5.02 28.77
C LEU A 681 29.87 4.72 28.19
N ILE A 682 30.91 5.00 28.96
CA ILE A 682 32.29 4.64 28.63
C ILE A 682 32.59 3.29 29.28
N ILE A 683 33.03 2.32 28.49
CA ILE A 683 33.50 1.01 28.98
C ILE A 683 35.00 0.92 28.69
N ARG A 684 35.79 0.57 29.71
CA ARG A 684 37.23 0.32 29.60
C ARG A 684 37.56 -1.07 30.12
N ALA A 685 38.51 -1.72 29.47
CA ALA A 685 39.01 -3.03 29.85
C ALA A 685 40.53 -2.99 29.98
N LYS A 686 41.06 -3.65 31.01
CA LYS A 686 42.50 -3.89 31.18
C LYS A 686 42.72 -5.37 31.46
N HIS A 687 43.64 -5.98 30.74
CA HIS A 687 44.00 -7.38 30.96
C HIS A 687 44.77 -7.54 32.27
N VAL A 688 44.66 -8.69 32.95
CA VAL A 688 45.22 -8.91 34.30
C VAL A 688 46.75 -8.80 34.37
N THR A 689 47.46 -8.91 33.24
CA THR A 689 48.92 -8.75 33.17
C THR A 689 49.38 -7.30 33.42
N HIS A 690 50.49 -7.15 34.16
CA HIS A 690 50.92 -5.87 34.76
C HIS A 690 51.34 -4.76 33.76
N ASP A 691 51.46 -5.04 32.46
CA ASP A 691 51.82 -4.07 31.41
C ASP A 691 50.84 -4.04 30.23
N SER A 692 49.61 -4.51 30.42
CA SER A 692 48.60 -4.49 29.35
C SER A 692 48.05 -3.07 29.09
N PRO A 693 47.84 -2.69 27.81
CA PRO A 693 47.24 -1.41 27.46
C PRO A 693 45.77 -1.36 27.90
N ILE A 694 45.31 -0.17 28.27
CA ILE A 694 43.89 0.07 28.55
C ILE A 694 43.15 0.18 27.21
N LEU A 695 42.15 -0.68 27.04
CA LEU A 695 41.26 -0.65 25.90
C LEU A 695 39.98 0.10 26.28
N GLN A 696 39.47 0.97 25.41
CA GLN A 696 38.18 1.62 25.56
C GLN A 696 37.24 1.12 24.45
N LEU A 697 36.05 0.66 24.84
CA LEU A 697 35.03 0.25 23.89
C LEU A 697 34.46 1.48 23.21
N ILE A 698 34.44 1.46 21.88
CA ILE A 698 33.70 2.43 21.07
C ILE A 698 32.35 1.77 20.71
N PRO A 699 31.21 2.42 21.02
CA PRO A 699 29.91 1.91 20.59
C PRO A 699 29.86 1.78 19.07
N SER A 700 29.46 0.62 18.55
CA SER A 700 29.45 0.32 17.11
C SER A 700 28.65 1.33 16.29
N HIS A 701 27.54 1.86 16.84
CA HIS A 701 26.73 2.89 16.18
C HIS A 701 27.49 4.18 15.84
N LYS A 702 28.62 4.47 16.50
CA LYS A 702 29.48 5.64 16.18
C LYS A 702 30.21 5.48 14.84
N PHE A 703 30.40 4.25 14.36
CA PHE A 703 31.00 3.95 13.06
C PHE A 703 30.00 3.80 11.92
N VAL A 704 28.69 3.90 12.20
CA VAL A 704 27.66 3.89 11.16
C VAL A 704 27.93 5.03 10.19
N ASN A 705 27.88 4.72 8.89
CA ASN A 705 28.24 5.60 7.78
C ASN A 705 29.73 5.99 7.70
N ASP A 706 30.63 5.44 8.53
CA ASP A 706 32.08 5.64 8.40
C ASP A 706 32.82 4.38 7.93
N LEU A 707 32.30 3.21 8.27
CA LEU A 707 32.81 1.91 7.84
C LEU A 707 31.69 1.10 7.18
N PRO A 708 32.02 0.14 6.28
CA PRO A 708 31.05 -0.83 5.80
C PRO A 708 30.34 -1.55 6.95
N THR A 709 29.05 -1.85 6.79
CA THR A 709 28.22 -2.47 7.83
C THR A 709 28.80 -3.80 8.31
N THR A 710 29.49 -4.55 7.44
CA THR A 710 30.19 -5.80 7.78
C THR A 710 31.32 -5.62 8.81
N LEU A 711 31.86 -4.42 8.96
CA LEU A 711 32.86 -4.05 9.97
C LEU A 711 32.24 -3.34 11.20
N VAL A 712 30.91 -3.21 11.24
CA VAL A 712 30.18 -2.50 12.31
C VAL A 712 29.20 -3.44 13.03
N GLU A 713 28.29 -4.07 12.28
CA GLU A 713 27.30 -5.02 12.83
C GLU A 713 27.97 -6.36 13.19
N GLY A 714 27.63 -6.90 14.35
CA GLY A 714 28.25 -8.13 14.86
C GLY A 714 29.74 -7.98 15.20
N GLN A 715 30.26 -6.75 15.26
CA GLN A 715 31.64 -6.43 15.63
C GLN A 715 31.70 -5.61 16.92
N THR A 716 32.85 -5.68 17.59
CA THR A 716 33.22 -4.88 18.77
C THR A 716 34.50 -4.11 18.49
N HIS A 717 34.54 -2.85 18.89
CA HIS A 717 35.59 -1.90 18.49
C HIS A 717 36.37 -1.46 19.73
N TRP A 718 37.59 -1.97 19.90
CA TRP A 718 38.45 -1.69 21.05
C TRP A 718 39.54 -0.69 20.71
N LEU A 719 39.42 0.53 21.23
CA LEU A 719 40.44 1.57 21.13
C LEU A 719 41.54 1.34 22.16
N ASN A 720 42.76 1.07 21.71
CA ASN A 720 43.95 1.08 22.53
C ASN A 720 44.38 2.54 22.79
N LEU A 721 44.24 2.98 24.05
CA LEU A 721 44.54 4.36 24.45
C LEU A 721 46.05 4.70 24.39
N ARG A 722 46.94 3.70 24.32
CA ARG A 722 48.39 3.88 24.20
C ARG A 722 48.81 4.06 22.74
N THR A 723 48.29 3.22 21.85
CA THR A 723 48.71 3.21 20.42
C THR A 723 47.80 4.03 19.50
N SER A 724 46.62 4.46 19.99
CA SER A 724 45.56 5.06 19.16
C SER A 724 45.06 4.14 18.03
N GLU A 725 45.19 2.83 18.21
CA GLU A 725 44.69 1.82 17.28
C GLU A 725 43.36 1.25 17.77
N ILE A 726 42.41 1.03 16.87
CA ILE A 726 41.11 0.44 17.16
C ILE A 726 41.07 -0.93 16.50
N GLU A 727 41.05 -1.98 17.31
CA GLU A 727 40.90 -3.34 16.83
C GLU A 727 39.41 -3.69 16.68
N ILE A 728 39.02 -4.12 15.49
CA ILE A 728 37.66 -4.54 15.16
C ILE A 728 37.61 -6.06 15.33
N ARG A 729 36.90 -6.52 16.37
CA ARG A 729 36.82 -7.94 16.74
C ARG A 729 35.40 -8.48 16.56
N PRO A 730 35.21 -9.70 16.04
CA PRO A 730 33.88 -10.33 16.00
C PRO A 730 33.26 -10.39 17.39
N ALA A 731 31.96 -10.12 17.51
CA ALA A 731 31.27 -10.11 18.79
C ALA A 731 31.37 -11.46 19.54
N GLU A 732 31.39 -12.58 18.80
CA GLU A 732 31.62 -13.93 19.34
C GLU A 732 32.97 -14.07 20.04
N ASN A 733 33.97 -13.29 19.62
CA ASN A 733 35.34 -13.28 20.14
C ASN A 733 35.76 -11.89 20.63
N ALA A 734 34.83 -11.11 21.19
CA ALA A 734 35.04 -9.70 21.55
C ALA A 734 36.28 -9.44 22.44
N TRP A 735 36.70 -10.42 23.23
CA TRP A 735 37.80 -10.28 24.20
C TRP A 735 39.15 -10.82 23.69
N LYS A 736 39.15 -11.60 22.60
CA LYS A 736 40.36 -12.23 22.06
C LYS A 736 40.89 -11.42 20.88
N SER A 737 42.10 -10.89 21.02
CA SER A 737 42.82 -10.30 19.90
C SER A 737 43.27 -11.40 18.93
N SER A 738 43.23 -11.10 17.64
CA SER A 738 43.69 -11.98 16.57
C SER A 738 44.49 -11.15 15.57
N PRO A 739 45.60 -11.66 15.01
CA PRO A 739 46.30 -10.98 13.93
C PRO A 739 45.39 -10.71 12.73
N ASP A 740 44.38 -11.56 12.50
CA ASP A 740 43.46 -11.45 11.36
C ASP A 740 42.37 -10.38 11.51
N ASN A 741 42.29 -9.72 12.67
CA ASN A 741 41.34 -8.65 12.90
C ASN A 741 41.70 -7.40 12.08
N TRP A 742 40.67 -6.63 11.74
CA TRP A 742 40.87 -5.32 11.12
C TRP A 742 41.34 -4.33 12.19
N VAL A 743 42.36 -3.54 11.88
CA VAL A 743 42.94 -2.53 12.77
C VAL A 743 42.84 -1.15 12.13
N LEU A 744 42.12 -0.24 12.76
CA LEU A 744 42.04 1.17 12.40
C LEU A 744 43.12 1.94 13.15
N ARG A 745 44.11 2.48 12.43
CA ARG A 745 45.08 3.43 12.98
C ARG A 745 44.50 4.83 12.92
N PHE A 746 44.18 5.42 14.08
CA PHE A 746 43.58 6.74 14.16
C PHE A 746 44.67 7.83 14.24
N ALA A 747 44.50 8.88 13.43
CA ALA A 747 45.37 10.05 13.48
C ALA A 747 44.54 11.32 13.80
N ALA A 748 44.78 11.93 14.96
CA ALA A 748 44.06 13.13 15.39
C ALA A 748 44.25 14.30 14.39
N SER A 749 45.50 14.60 14.05
CA SER A 749 45.92 15.58 13.04
C SER A 749 46.56 14.87 11.85
N GLY A 750 45.76 14.16 11.05
CA GLY A 750 46.24 13.41 9.90
C GLY A 750 45.16 12.53 9.25
N PHE A 751 45.60 11.50 8.53
CA PHE A 751 44.73 10.53 7.88
C PHE A 751 44.68 9.23 8.67
N SER A 752 43.47 8.72 8.89
CA SER A 752 43.28 7.41 9.52
C SER A 752 43.23 6.32 8.44
N THR A 753 43.68 5.12 8.77
CA THR A 753 43.70 3.98 7.83
C THR A 753 43.26 2.71 8.51
N VAL A 754 42.50 1.86 7.83
CA VAL A 754 42.09 0.52 8.31
C VAL A 754 42.82 -0.55 7.52
N ARG A 755 43.46 -1.51 8.21
CA ARG A 755 44.24 -2.59 7.59
C ARG A 755 43.94 -3.94 8.22
N ASN A 756 44.16 -5.03 7.48
CA ASN A 756 44.08 -6.40 8.00
C ASN A 756 45.45 -7.10 7.99
N SER A 757 45.53 -8.35 8.49
CA SER A 757 46.76 -9.17 8.49
C SER A 757 47.36 -9.40 7.11
N SER A 758 46.53 -9.46 6.06
CA SER A 758 46.98 -9.72 4.69
C SER A 758 47.60 -8.50 3.99
N GLY A 759 47.75 -7.38 4.70
CA GLY A 759 48.28 -6.13 4.14
C GLY A 759 47.26 -5.30 3.34
N ALA A 760 46.00 -5.73 3.28
CA ALA A 760 44.96 -5.00 2.57
C ALA A 760 44.53 -3.78 3.38
N THR A 761 44.40 -2.64 2.71
CA THR A 761 43.95 -1.37 3.30
C THR A 761 42.56 -1.02 2.79
N LEU A 762 41.64 -0.66 3.69
CA LEU A 762 40.27 -0.28 3.34
C LEU A 762 40.23 1.06 2.58
N VAL A 763 39.42 1.12 1.53
CA VAL A 763 39.12 2.35 0.79
C VAL A 763 37.98 3.10 1.49
N ASP A 764 38.11 4.42 1.64
CA ASP A 764 37.11 5.26 2.27
C ASP A 764 35.80 5.26 1.48
N ILE A 765 34.67 5.06 2.17
CA ILE A 765 33.36 4.94 1.53
C ILE A 765 32.85 6.25 0.90
N ARG A 766 33.51 7.38 1.14
CA ARG A 766 33.20 8.69 0.53
C ARG A 766 34.21 9.06 -0.56
N SER A 767 35.16 8.19 -0.85
CA SER A 767 36.14 8.39 -1.91
C SER A 767 35.55 8.17 -3.30
N LYS A 768 36.20 8.76 -4.31
CA LYS A 768 35.84 8.55 -5.71
C LYS A 768 35.99 7.08 -6.13
N THR A 769 37.04 6.41 -5.65
CA THR A 769 37.29 4.98 -5.89
C THR A 769 36.12 4.12 -5.41
N TRP A 770 35.67 4.32 -4.17
CA TRP A 770 34.55 3.56 -3.63
C TRP A 770 33.23 3.88 -4.34
N ASP A 771 32.95 5.15 -4.64
CA ASP A 771 31.72 5.57 -5.33
C ASP A 771 31.59 4.91 -6.72
N MET A 772 32.68 4.88 -7.49
CA MET A 772 32.67 4.26 -8.82
C MET A 772 32.43 2.75 -8.77
N ILE A 773 33.11 2.03 -7.87
CA ILE A 773 32.97 0.58 -7.72
C ILE A 773 31.59 0.22 -7.16
N SER A 774 31.17 0.89 -6.08
CA SER A 774 29.89 0.61 -5.43
C SER A 774 28.71 0.85 -6.37
N LYS A 775 28.73 1.90 -7.20
CA LYS A 775 27.69 2.14 -8.22
C LYS A 775 27.62 1.02 -9.25
N ARG A 776 28.76 0.51 -9.70
CA ARG A 776 28.84 -0.62 -10.66
C ARG A 776 28.30 -1.93 -10.07
N LEU A 777 28.51 -2.18 -8.78
CA LEU A 777 28.09 -3.42 -8.10
C LEU A 777 26.73 -3.31 -7.39
N ARG A 778 26.15 -2.10 -7.34
CA ARG A 778 24.82 -1.82 -6.77
C ARG A 778 23.68 -2.70 -7.27
N PRO A 779 23.66 -3.18 -8.54
CA PRO A 779 22.60 -4.09 -8.98
C PRO A 779 22.56 -5.40 -8.18
N LEU A 780 23.68 -5.82 -7.57
CA LEU A 780 23.78 -7.02 -6.77
C LEU A 780 23.61 -6.76 -5.27
N GLU A 781 24.34 -5.79 -4.72
CA GLU A 781 24.45 -5.60 -3.26
C GLU A 781 24.21 -4.14 -2.86
N ASP A 782 23.62 -3.95 -1.69
CA ASP A 782 23.48 -2.61 -1.09
C ASP A 782 24.88 -2.08 -0.75
N ALA A 783 25.14 -0.83 -1.10
CA ALA A 783 26.46 -0.22 -0.97
C ALA A 783 27.05 -0.33 0.44
N ARG A 784 26.20 -0.37 1.48
CA ARG A 784 26.61 -0.54 2.89
C ARG A 784 27.35 -1.86 3.17
N PHE A 785 27.13 -2.89 2.35
CA PHE A 785 27.77 -4.21 2.52
C PHE A 785 28.92 -4.46 1.54
N ILE A 786 29.25 -3.49 0.68
CA ILE A 786 30.39 -3.58 -0.25
C ILE A 786 31.67 -3.14 0.47
N VAL A 787 32.67 -4.03 0.48
CA VAL A 787 33.97 -3.76 1.09
C VAL A 787 35.01 -3.60 -0.01
N VAL A 788 35.59 -2.40 -0.15
CA VAL A 788 36.62 -2.13 -1.15
C VAL A 788 37.98 -1.99 -0.47
N THR A 789 38.96 -2.73 -0.96
CA THR A 789 40.30 -2.82 -0.37
C THR A 789 41.39 -2.64 -1.43
N HIS A 790 42.54 -2.14 -1.01
CA HIS A 790 43.73 -2.00 -1.83
C HIS A 790 44.87 -2.78 -1.18
N ASN A 791 45.50 -3.69 -1.93
CA ASN A 791 46.65 -4.45 -1.45
C ASN A 791 47.93 -4.04 -2.20
N GLN A 792 48.98 -3.75 -1.43
CA GLN A 792 50.31 -3.41 -1.91
C GLN A 792 51.28 -4.51 -1.48
N ALA A 793 51.17 -5.69 -2.08
CA ALA A 793 52.12 -6.76 -1.81
C ALA A 793 53.45 -6.48 -2.54
N SER A 794 54.56 -6.63 -1.82
CA SER A 794 55.91 -6.44 -2.36
C SER A 794 56.16 -7.40 -3.53
N GLY A 795 56.25 -6.87 -4.75
CA GLY A 795 56.58 -7.63 -5.96
C GLY A 795 55.42 -7.98 -6.90
N SER A 796 54.16 -7.64 -6.56
CA SER A 796 53.01 -7.75 -7.48
C SER A 796 52.44 -6.39 -7.83
N ALA A 797 51.72 -6.28 -8.95
CA ALA A 797 50.97 -5.08 -9.29
C ALA A 797 49.97 -4.74 -8.15
N PRO A 798 49.80 -3.44 -7.81
CA PRO A 798 48.82 -3.01 -6.80
C PRO A 798 47.42 -3.47 -7.22
N SER A 799 46.72 -4.20 -6.33
CA SER A 799 45.40 -4.75 -6.65
C SER A 799 44.32 -4.03 -5.87
N LEU A 800 43.38 -3.43 -6.60
CA LEU A 800 42.15 -2.86 -6.07
C LEU A 800 41.06 -3.93 -6.13
N LYS A 801 40.45 -4.25 -5.00
CA LYS A 801 39.55 -5.38 -4.81
C LYS A 801 38.24 -4.93 -4.16
N ALA A 802 37.13 -5.53 -4.56
CA ALA A 802 35.79 -5.30 -4.02
C ALA A 802 35.14 -6.64 -3.63
N ASP A 803 34.88 -6.82 -2.33
CA ASP A 803 34.21 -7.97 -1.76
C ASP A 803 32.71 -7.68 -1.56
N LEU A 804 31.88 -8.67 -1.89
CA LEU A 804 30.45 -8.75 -1.57
C LEU A 804 30.24 -9.93 -0.61
N PRO A 805 30.47 -9.76 0.70
CA PRO A 805 30.64 -10.87 1.63
C PRO A 805 29.39 -11.75 1.78
N ARG A 806 28.19 -11.17 1.66
CA ARG A 806 26.92 -11.91 1.79
C ARG A 806 26.69 -12.88 0.63
N TYR A 807 27.21 -12.55 -0.55
CA TYR A 807 27.16 -13.40 -1.75
C TYR A 807 28.38 -14.31 -1.91
N GLY A 808 29.47 -14.05 -1.17
CA GLY A 808 30.76 -14.70 -1.41
C GLY A 808 31.35 -14.39 -2.78
N LEU A 809 31.02 -13.22 -3.34
CA LEU A 809 31.53 -12.75 -4.63
C LEU A 809 32.67 -11.75 -4.41
N GLU A 810 33.67 -11.84 -5.27
CA GLU A 810 34.82 -10.94 -5.28
C GLU A 810 35.09 -10.41 -6.69
N PHE A 811 35.36 -9.12 -6.77
CA PHE A 811 35.80 -8.42 -7.98
C PHE A 811 37.14 -7.73 -7.74
N PHE A 812 37.93 -7.55 -8.79
CA PHE A 812 39.19 -6.83 -8.73
C PHE A 812 39.41 -6.04 -10.02
N VAL A 813 40.18 -4.97 -9.95
CA VAL A 813 40.62 -4.25 -11.15
C VAL A 813 41.86 -4.95 -11.70
N ASP A 814 41.78 -5.41 -12.94
CA ASP A 814 42.86 -6.13 -13.62
C ASP A 814 43.89 -5.18 -14.25
N GLU A 815 44.88 -5.75 -14.94
CA GLU A 815 45.96 -5.00 -15.61
C GLU A 815 45.46 -4.10 -16.74
N ASP A 816 44.30 -4.43 -17.32
CA ASP A 816 43.64 -3.67 -18.38
C ASP A 816 42.74 -2.56 -17.82
N GLY A 817 42.66 -2.42 -16.48
CA GLY A 817 41.79 -1.47 -15.80
C GLY A 817 40.32 -1.90 -15.77
N GLU A 818 40.00 -3.16 -16.08
CA GLU A 818 38.63 -3.67 -16.10
C GLU A 818 38.25 -4.25 -14.72
N LEU A 819 36.98 -4.09 -14.33
CA LEU A 819 36.46 -4.69 -13.11
C LEU A 819 36.14 -6.17 -13.37
N GLN A 820 37.10 -7.05 -13.07
CA GLN A 820 37.05 -8.48 -13.30
C GLN A 820 36.44 -9.24 -12.11
N SER A 821 35.66 -10.29 -12.39
CA SER A 821 35.17 -11.23 -11.38
C SER A 821 36.21 -12.30 -11.06
N ARG A 822 36.44 -12.59 -9.78
CA ARG A 822 37.26 -13.75 -9.37
C ARG A 822 36.49 -15.07 -9.44
N ASN A 823 35.20 -15.03 -9.14
CA ASN A 823 34.33 -16.21 -9.12
C ASN A 823 33.99 -16.70 -10.53
N MET A 824 33.91 -15.79 -11.51
CA MET A 824 33.70 -16.09 -12.92
C MET A 824 34.97 -15.77 -13.70
N ARG A 825 35.84 -16.76 -13.87
CA ARG A 825 37.14 -16.60 -14.53
C ARG A 825 36.98 -15.98 -15.92
N ASN A 826 37.90 -15.08 -16.27
CA ASN A 826 37.93 -14.35 -17.55
C ASN A 826 36.67 -13.52 -17.87
N MET A 827 35.86 -13.18 -16.86
CA MET A 827 34.67 -12.34 -17.04
C MET A 827 34.85 -10.99 -16.35
N VAL A 828 34.50 -9.91 -17.05
CA VAL A 828 34.56 -8.53 -16.56
C VAL A 828 33.18 -7.88 -16.61
N VAL A 829 32.95 -6.88 -15.76
CA VAL A 829 31.68 -6.13 -15.76
C VAL A 829 31.50 -5.41 -17.09
N ASP A 830 30.38 -5.71 -17.76
CA ASP A 830 30.10 -5.18 -19.08
C ASP A 830 29.75 -3.68 -19.03
N VAL A 831 30.13 -2.96 -20.07
CA VAL A 831 29.71 -1.56 -20.27
C VAL A 831 28.26 -1.51 -20.72
N ILE A 832 27.77 -2.57 -21.39
CA ILE A 832 26.37 -2.72 -21.79
C ILE A 832 25.69 -3.59 -20.74
N GLN A 833 24.82 -3.01 -19.91
CA GLN A 833 24.11 -3.74 -18.85
C GLN A 833 22.76 -4.34 -19.29
N SER A 834 22.44 -4.24 -20.58
CA SER A 834 21.27 -4.92 -21.16
C SER A 834 21.64 -6.33 -21.65
N THR A 835 20.82 -7.31 -21.28
CA THR A 835 20.83 -8.67 -21.83
C THR A 835 19.98 -8.79 -23.10
N GLY A 836 19.21 -7.74 -23.45
CA GLY A 836 18.22 -7.78 -24.53
C GLY A 836 16.90 -8.44 -24.13
N THR A 837 16.69 -8.76 -22.85
CA THR A 837 15.44 -9.26 -22.28
C THR A 837 15.33 -8.85 -20.82
N MET A 838 14.20 -9.13 -20.16
CA MET A 838 13.93 -8.72 -18.78
C MET A 838 14.12 -7.21 -18.59
N LEU A 839 13.75 -6.43 -19.61
CA LEU A 839 13.96 -4.99 -19.63
C LEU A 839 13.10 -4.32 -18.55
N GLY A 840 13.71 -3.45 -17.75
CA GLY A 840 13.10 -2.89 -16.54
C GLY A 840 13.52 -3.58 -15.24
N LEU A 841 14.25 -4.70 -15.31
CA LEU A 841 14.88 -5.33 -14.13
C LEU A 841 16.12 -4.54 -13.70
N VAL A 842 16.04 -3.95 -12.51
CA VAL A 842 17.11 -3.15 -11.91
C VAL A 842 18.24 -4.01 -11.35
N ASN A 843 17.90 -5.13 -10.73
CA ASN A 843 18.84 -6.00 -10.03
C ASN A 843 19.45 -7.05 -10.96
N GLN A 844 20.26 -6.60 -11.92
CA GLN A 844 21.03 -7.47 -12.80
C GLN A 844 22.43 -6.90 -13.02
N LEU A 845 23.46 -7.75 -12.94
CA LEU A 845 24.82 -7.38 -13.30
C LEU A 845 25.28 -8.25 -14.48
N VAL A 846 25.47 -7.62 -15.63
CA VAL A 846 25.94 -8.30 -16.84
C VAL A 846 27.45 -8.27 -16.90
N LEU A 847 28.04 -9.44 -17.14
CA LEU A 847 29.44 -9.66 -17.38
C LEU A 847 29.67 -10.09 -18.83
N ARG A 848 30.79 -9.67 -19.40
CA ARG A 848 31.27 -10.15 -20.70
C ARG A 848 32.60 -10.88 -20.54
N PRO A 849 32.94 -11.78 -21.46
CA PRO A 849 34.30 -12.31 -21.54
C PRO A 849 35.32 -11.18 -21.78
N LYS A 850 36.56 -11.39 -21.33
CA LYS A 850 37.70 -10.59 -21.78
C LYS A 850 37.88 -10.74 -23.28
N LEU A 851 38.36 -9.68 -23.95
CA LEU A 851 38.53 -9.64 -25.42
C LEU A 851 39.32 -10.83 -25.98
N GLN A 852 40.30 -11.31 -25.22
CA GLN A 852 41.18 -12.43 -25.59
C GLN A 852 40.45 -13.78 -25.70
N VAL A 853 39.30 -13.94 -25.04
CA VAL A 853 38.50 -15.17 -25.02
C VAL A 853 37.04 -14.91 -25.41
N ALA A 854 36.78 -13.79 -26.08
CA ALA A 854 35.43 -13.32 -26.38
C ALA A 854 34.64 -14.29 -27.27
N ASP A 855 35.33 -14.99 -28.16
CA ASP A 855 34.72 -15.98 -29.07
C ASP A 855 34.43 -17.33 -28.37
N GLU A 856 34.98 -17.56 -27.17
CA GLU A 856 34.87 -18.84 -26.46
C GLU A 856 33.76 -18.86 -25.40
N HIS A 857 33.34 -17.70 -24.89
CA HIS A 857 32.45 -17.62 -23.73
C HIS A 857 31.31 -16.61 -23.95
N PRO A 858 30.05 -17.00 -23.71
CA PRO A 858 28.93 -16.07 -23.83
C PRO A 858 28.91 -15.03 -22.70
N ARG A 859 28.26 -13.88 -22.95
CA ARG A 859 27.91 -12.91 -21.89
C ARG A 859 27.09 -13.62 -20.81
N THR A 860 27.28 -13.23 -19.56
CA THR A 860 26.64 -13.87 -18.41
C THR A 860 26.01 -12.80 -17.52
N VAL A 861 24.80 -13.05 -17.03
CA VAL A 861 24.10 -12.16 -16.11
C VAL A 861 23.97 -12.82 -14.73
N ILE A 862 24.27 -12.03 -13.70
CA ILE A 862 24.08 -12.38 -12.30
C ILE A 862 22.83 -11.65 -11.83
N ILE A 863 21.88 -12.39 -11.27
CA ILE A 863 20.63 -11.85 -10.74
C ILE A 863 20.49 -12.31 -9.29
N PRO A 864 20.37 -11.41 -8.31
CA PRO A 864 20.04 -11.77 -6.93
C PRO A 864 18.79 -12.64 -6.83
N ASP A 865 18.79 -13.61 -5.93
CA ASP A 865 17.58 -14.33 -5.55
C ASP A 865 16.96 -13.65 -4.32
N GLY A 866 15.66 -13.37 -4.38
CA GLY A 866 14.97 -12.65 -3.33
C GLY A 866 13.50 -12.40 -3.66
N ARG A 867 12.88 -11.51 -2.89
CA ARG A 867 11.49 -11.11 -3.14
C ARG A 867 11.43 -10.17 -4.33
N VAL A 868 10.66 -10.52 -5.36
CA VAL A 868 10.43 -9.68 -6.53
C VAL A 868 9.34 -8.67 -6.24
N SER A 869 9.60 -7.41 -6.57
CA SER A 869 8.67 -6.29 -6.41
C SER A 869 8.68 -5.43 -7.68
N TYR A 870 7.56 -4.80 -7.98
CA TYR A 870 7.42 -4.03 -9.22
C TYR A 870 6.54 -2.79 -9.01
N SER A 871 6.86 -1.73 -9.74
CA SER A 871 6.15 -0.46 -9.73
C SER A 871 6.07 0.14 -11.13
N ALA A 872 5.07 0.99 -11.39
CA ALA A 872 4.97 1.71 -12.65
C ALA A 872 6.14 2.70 -12.81
N ASP A 873 6.75 2.75 -14.01
CA ASP A 873 7.84 3.66 -14.35
C ASP A 873 7.67 4.17 -15.79
N GLY A 874 7.01 5.32 -15.92
CA GLY A 874 6.61 5.85 -17.22
C GLY A 874 5.64 4.92 -17.96
N HIS A 875 6.03 4.46 -19.15
CA HIS A 875 5.24 3.54 -19.99
C HIS A 875 5.64 2.06 -19.84
N HIS A 876 6.59 1.76 -18.95
CA HIS A 876 7.04 0.40 -18.67
C HIS A 876 7.08 0.14 -17.16
N VAL A 877 7.49 -1.07 -16.76
CA VAL A 877 7.59 -1.49 -15.36
C VAL A 877 9.03 -1.40 -14.87
N ARG A 878 9.20 -0.96 -13.62
CA ARG A 878 10.47 -1.09 -12.89
C ARG A 878 10.38 -2.25 -11.92
N VAL A 879 11.28 -3.21 -12.05
CA VAL A 879 11.32 -4.44 -11.25
C VAL A 879 12.56 -4.43 -10.36
N THR A 880 12.36 -4.63 -9.06
CA THR A 880 13.41 -4.68 -8.04
C THR A 880 13.33 -5.97 -7.24
N ILE A 881 14.50 -6.49 -6.87
CA ILE A 881 14.65 -7.68 -6.05
C ILE A 881 15.19 -7.25 -4.69
N ALA A 882 14.54 -7.69 -3.61
CA ALA A 882 14.97 -7.48 -2.25
C ALA A 882 15.54 -8.79 -1.66
N PRO A 883 16.87 -8.94 -1.57
CA PRO A 883 17.50 -10.09 -0.94
C PRO A 883 17.46 -9.96 0.59
N GLU A 884 17.09 -11.02 1.30
CA GLU A 884 16.96 -11.02 2.76
C GLU A 884 17.95 -12.01 3.41
N GLY A 885 18.51 -11.64 4.57
CA GLY A 885 19.34 -12.53 5.40
C GLY A 885 20.86 -12.29 5.31
N PRO A 886 21.64 -12.91 6.22
CA PRO A 886 23.08 -12.68 6.34
C PRO A 886 23.91 -13.35 5.23
N ARG A 887 23.35 -14.37 4.55
CA ARG A 887 23.93 -15.01 3.37
C ARG A 887 22.90 -14.98 2.26
N LEU A 888 23.31 -14.53 1.07
CA LEU A 888 22.45 -14.30 -0.07
C LEU A 888 22.78 -15.28 -1.20
N THR A 889 21.75 -15.69 -1.94
CA THR A 889 21.86 -16.52 -3.13
C THR A 889 21.62 -15.69 -4.39
N TYR A 890 22.13 -16.17 -5.51
CA TYR A 890 21.95 -15.54 -6.82
C TYR A 890 21.75 -16.61 -7.89
N GLN A 891 21.12 -16.22 -8.99
CA GLN A 891 21.00 -17.03 -10.20
C GLN A 891 21.98 -16.52 -11.26
N LEU A 892 22.53 -17.45 -12.03
CA LEU A 892 23.47 -17.19 -13.11
C LEU A 892 22.84 -17.66 -14.42
N TYR A 893 22.72 -16.76 -15.40
CA TYR A 893 22.22 -17.07 -16.73
C TYR A 893 23.24 -16.63 -17.79
N ARG A 894 23.43 -17.44 -18.83
CA ARG A 894 24.24 -17.10 -20.00
C ARG A 894 23.34 -16.57 -21.11
N VAL A 895 23.82 -15.57 -21.82
CA VAL A 895 23.14 -14.99 -22.99
C VAL A 895 23.54 -15.80 -24.21
N ASP A 896 22.60 -16.56 -24.75
CA ASP A 896 22.77 -17.31 -25.99
C ASP A 896 22.06 -16.56 -27.12
N ALA A 897 22.85 -15.84 -27.92
CA ALA A 897 22.32 -15.04 -29.02
C ALA A 897 21.88 -15.90 -30.22
N ASP A 898 22.49 -17.07 -30.40
CA ASP A 898 22.18 -17.99 -31.51
C ASP A 898 20.86 -18.71 -31.26
N LEU A 899 20.66 -19.22 -30.04
CA LEU A 899 19.40 -19.82 -29.60
C LEU A 899 18.37 -18.79 -29.12
N ARG A 900 18.74 -17.50 -29.10
CA ARG A 900 17.87 -16.39 -28.69
C ARG A 900 17.23 -16.60 -27.32
N CYS A 901 18.03 -16.99 -26.33
CA CYS A 901 17.52 -17.27 -24.99
C CYS A 901 18.54 -17.02 -23.88
N LEU A 902 18.04 -17.00 -22.64
CA LEU A 902 18.87 -17.06 -21.45
C LEU A 902 18.97 -18.51 -20.97
N THR A 903 20.20 -19.03 -20.87
CA THR A 903 20.49 -20.40 -20.44
C THR A 903 21.03 -20.40 -19.01
N GLY A 904 20.21 -20.86 -18.06
CA GLY A 904 20.58 -20.98 -16.65
C GLY A 904 20.94 -22.40 -16.21
N ASN A 905 21.08 -22.60 -14.91
CA ASN A 905 21.19 -23.92 -14.31
C ASN A 905 19.96 -24.79 -14.66
N VAL A 906 20.17 -26.10 -14.79
CA VAL A 906 19.16 -27.13 -15.15
C VAL A 906 18.08 -27.29 -14.07
N GLY A 907 18.33 -26.81 -12.84
CA GLY A 907 17.38 -26.90 -11.73
C GLY A 907 16.08 -26.12 -11.97
N LEU A 908 14.96 -26.73 -11.54
CA LEU A 908 13.60 -26.16 -11.65
C LEU A 908 13.51 -24.73 -11.06
N THR A 909 14.07 -24.49 -9.88
CA THR A 909 14.02 -23.18 -9.21
C THR A 909 14.56 -22.06 -10.09
N SER A 910 15.69 -22.29 -10.76
CA SER A 910 16.32 -21.34 -11.68
C SER A 910 15.41 -21.03 -12.88
N LYS A 911 14.73 -22.05 -13.42
CA LYS A 911 13.80 -21.89 -14.55
C LYS A 911 12.51 -21.17 -14.15
N LEU A 912 11.94 -21.49 -12.99
CA LEU A 912 10.76 -20.80 -12.46
C LEU A 912 11.07 -19.34 -12.16
N TYR A 913 12.25 -19.05 -11.58
CA TYR A 913 12.66 -17.68 -11.32
C TYR A 913 12.86 -16.88 -12.61
N GLN A 914 13.49 -17.50 -13.62
CA GLN A 914 13.62 -16.92 -14.97
C GLN A 914 12.24 -16.60 -15.57
N ALA A 915 11.30 -17.55 -15.52
CA ALA A 915 9.94 -17.35 -16.02
C ALA A 915 9.21 -16.22 -15.29
N LEU A 916 9.33 -16.15 -13.96
CA LEU A 916 8.77 -15.06 -13.16
C LEU A 916 9.31 -13.70 -13.62
N LEU A 917 10.63 -13.57 -13.79
CA LEU A 917 11.26 -12.32 -14.20
C LEU A 917 10.82 -11.87 -15.60
N HIS A 918 10.77 -12.78 -16.58
CA HIS A 918 10.22 -12.46 -17.91
C HIS A 918 8.75 -12.03 -17.82
N ALA A 919 7.94 -12.70 -17.00
CA ALA A 919 6.52 -12.37 -16.85
C ALA A 919 6.31 -10.96 -16.28
N VAL A 920 7.02 -10.60 -15.20
CA VAL A 920 6.83 -9.30 -14.52
C VAL A 920 7.47 -8.12 -15.25
N THR A 921 8.40 -8.37 -16.19
CA THR A 921 9.02 -7.34 -17.05
C THR A 921 8.35 -7.22 -18.42
N SER A 922 7.28 -7.98 -18.68
CA SER A 922 6.65 -8.04 -19.99
C SER A 922 5.91 -6.75 -20.36
N GLY A 923 6.04 -6.36 -21.63
CA GLY A 923 5.19 -5.36 -22.30
C GLY A 923 4.44 -5.97 -23.50
N CYS A 924 3.93 -5.11 -24.39
CA CYS A 924 3.31 -5.51 -25.66
C CYS A 924 4.30 -5.61 -26.84
N VAL A 925 5.54 -5.16 -26.64
CA VAL A 925 6.62 -5.23 -27.65
C VAL A 925 7.54 -6.40 -27.27
N PRO A 926 7.95 -7.24 -28.23
CA PRO A 926 8.89 -8.33 -27.98
C PRO A 926 10.26 -7.87 -27.48
N ASP A 927 10.89 -8.70 -26.64
CA ASP A 927 12.25 -8.50 -26.18
C ASP A 927 13.25 -8.76 -27.34
N PRO A 928 14.26 -7.90 -27.54
CA PRO A 928 15.24 -8.05 -28.62
C PRO A 928 15.96 -9.40 -28.68
N LEU A 929 16.32 -9.97 -27.53
CA LEU A 929 17.05 -11.24 -27.46
C LEU A 929 16.17 -12.41 -27.90
N THR A 930 14.97 -12.53 -27.32
CA THR A 930 14.11 -13.71 -27.48
C THR A 930 13.19 -13.63 -28.68
N GLY A 931 12.94 -12.42 -29.20
CA GLY A 931 11.94 -12.16 -30.22
C GLY A 931 10.50 -12.44 -29.76
N ARG A 932 10.29 -12.59 -28.44
CA ARG A 932 9.01 -12.84 -27.79
C ARG A 932 8.78 -11.79 -26.72
N THR A 933 7.53 -11.49 -26.41
CA THR A 933 7.22 -10.71 -25.21
C THR A 933 7.62 -11.52 -23.97
N GLY A 934 7.91 -10.84 -22.85
CA GLY A 934 8.24 -11.52 -21.60
C GLY A 934 7.17 -12.53 -21.14
N THR A 935 5.89 -12.24 -21.41
CA THR A 935 4.77 -13.15 -21.13
C THR A 935 4.84 -14.43 -21.95
N GLU A 936 5.10 -14.30 -23.25
CA GLU A 936 5.22 -15.43 -24.16
C GLU A 936 6.44 -16.29 -23.81
N GLU A 937 7.57 -15.67 -23.50
CA GLU A 937 8.78 -16.40 -23.09
C GLU A 937 8.58 -17.10 -21.74
N ALA A 938 7.96 -16.45 -20.76
CA ALA A 938 7.63 -17.08 -19.49
C ALA A 938 6.72 -18.29 -19.66
N LEU A 939 5.66 -18.19 -20.46
CA LEU A 939 4.76 -19.32 -20.73
C LEU A 939 5.44 -20.42 -21.55
N HIS A 940 6.32 -20.06 -22.48
CA HIS A 940 7.14 -21.02 -23.19
C HIS A 940 8.02 -21.84 -22.24
N LEU A 941 8.70 -21.17 -21.30
CA LEU A 941 9.51 -21.84 -20.27
C LEU A 941 8.66 -22.74 -19.37
N LEU A 942 7.50 -22.27 -18.90
CA LEU A 942 6.61 -23.05 -18.02
C LEU A 942 6.04 -24.30 -18.69
N HIS A 943 5.78 -24.25 -20.00
CA HIS A 943 5.32 -25.42 -20.75
C HIS A 943 6.45 -26.34 -21.24
N SER A 944 7.71 -25.97 -21.02
CA SER A 944 8.84 -26.79 -21.43
C SER A 944 9.00 -28.05 -20.57
N ALA A 945 9.55 -29.11 -21.16
CA ALA A 945 9.86 -30.36 -20.44
C ALA A 945 10.85 -30.14 -19.28
N ALA A 946 11.66 -29.08 -19.31
CA ALA A 946 12.58 -28.72 -18.22
C ALA A 946 11.82 -28.38 -16.93
N CYS A 947 10.66 -27.74 -17.03
CA CYS A 947 9.80 -27.43 -15.87
C CYS A 947 9.05 -28.66 -15.33
N LEU A 948 9.16 -29.81 -15.98
CA LEU A 948 8.61 -31.09 -15.54
C LEU A 948 9.70 -32.13 -15.22
N SER A 949 10.98 -31.76 -15.33
CA SER A 949 12.12 -32.65 -15.10
C SER A 949 12.66 -32.50 -13.67
N PHE A 950 11.86 -32.87 -12.67
CA PHE A 950 12.24 -32.83 -11.26
C PHE A 950 11.67 -34.03 -10.49
N MET A 951 12.31 -34.42 -9.37
CA MET A 951 11.85 -35.55 -8.55
C MET A 951 10.95 -35.11 -7.38
N LYS A 952 11.19 -33.93 -6.82
CA LYS A 952 10.41 -33.35 -5.71
C LYS A 952 10.42 -31.83 -5.78
N LEU A 953 9.27 -31.20 -5.51
CA LEU A 953 9.18 -29.74 -5.36
C LEU A 953 9.76 -29.29 -4.01
N ARG A 954 10.61 -28.27 -4.04
CA ARG A 954 11.16 -27.60 -2.84
C ARG A 954 10.23 -26.45 -2.44
N SER A 955 10.40 -25.94 -1.21
CA SER A 955 9.61 -24.79 -0.73
C SER A 955 9.67 -23.60 -1.71
N ARG A 956 10.88 -23.20 -2.11
CA ARG A 956 11.06 -22.08 -3.05
C ARG A 956 10.40 -22.31 -4.41
N ASP A 957 10.35 -23.55 -4.92
CA ASP A 957 9.65 -23.86 -6.17
C ASP A 957 8.15 -23.60 -6.02
N THR A 958 7.56 -24.05 -4.89
CA THR A 958 6.14 -23.81 -4.61
C THR A 958 5.81 -22.34 -4.40
N ASP A 959 6.73 -21.57 -3.80
CA ASP A 959 6.58 -20.12 -3.62
C ASP A 959 6.59 -19.42 -4.98
N LEU A 960 7.55 -19.74 -5.86
CA LEU A 960 7.62 -19.19 -7.21
C LEU A 960 6.40 -19.57 -8.06
N LEU A 961 5.91 -20.80 -7.97
CA LEU A 961 4.68 -21.21 -8.66
C LEU A 961 3.46 -20.46 -8.15
N ARG A 962 3.37 -20.17 -6.84
CA ARG A 962 2.31 -19.31 -6.28
C ARG A 962 2.41 -17.86 -6.77
N GLU A 963 3.62 -17.30 -6.81
CA GLU A 963 3.87 -15.96 -7.35
C GLU A 963 3.48 -15.88 -8.83
N ILE A 964 3.94 -16.80 -9.67
CA ILE A 964 3.59 -16.88 -11.10
C ILE A 964 2.08 -17.05 -11.28
N SER A 965 1.45 -17.96 -10.53
CA SER A 965 0.01 -18.19 -10.58
C SER A 965 -0.78 -16.90 -10.27
N SER A 966 -0.28 -16.09 -9.34
CA SER A 966 -0.90 -14.82 -8.95
C SER A 966 -0.80 -13.70 -10.00
N LEU A 967 0.07 -13.84 -11.01
CA LEU A 967 0.15 -12.91 -12.13
C LEU A 967 -1.07 -13.00 -13.05
N SER A 968 -1.73 -14.16 -13.11
CA SER A 968 -3.05 -14.24 -13.76
C SER A 968 -4.04 -13.39 -12.95
N THR A 969 -4.56 -12.34 -13.59
CA THR A 969 -5.48 -11.40 -12.92
C THR A 969 -6.62 -12.15 -12.23
N ARG A 970 -6.72 -12.02 -10.91
CA ARG A 970 -7.80 -12.65 -10.14
C ARG A 970 -9.14 -12.08 -10.57
N ARG A 971 -10.17 -12.93 -10.67
CA ARG A 971 -11.53 -12.53 -11.03
C ARG A 971 -12.51 -13.14 -10.04
N VAL A 972 -13.35 -12.31 -9.44
CA VAL A 972 -14.26 -12.74 -8.36
C VAL A 972 -15.68 -12.30 -8.71
N TRP A 973 -16.62 -13.21 -8.49
CA TRP A 973 -18.05 -12.92 -8.63
C TRP A 973 -18.53 -11.90 -7.59
N TYR A 974 -19.35 -10.96 -8.03
CA TYR A 974 -20.07 -10.05 -7.15
C TYR A 974 -21.55 -9.88 -7.58
N PRO A 975 -22.49 -9.93 -6.64
CA PRO A 975 -22.38 -10.70 -5.40
C PRO A 975 -22.06 -12.17 -5.70
N THR A 976 -21.27 -12.83 -4.85
CA THR A 976 -20.74 -14.19 -5.08
C THR A 976 -21.82 -15.21 -5.45
N HIS A 977 -23.01 -15.01 -4.90
CA HIS A 977 -24.13 -15.90 -4.99
C HIS A 977 -24.93 -15.70 -6.30
N LEU A 978 -25.11 -14.45 -6.76
CA LEU A 978 -25.87 -14.14 -7.98
C LEU A 978 -25.07 -14.31 -9.27
N GLN A 979 -23.74 -14.20 -9.19
CA GLN A 979 -22.84 -14.27 -10.36
C GLN A 979 -23.23 -13.26 -11.48
N LYS A 980 -23.79 -12.11 -11.11
CA LYS A 980 -24.27 -11.07 -12.03
C LYS A 980 -23.21 -10.04 -12.43
N MET A 981 -22.11 -9.94 -11.69
CA MET A 981 -21.02 -8.98 -11.91
C MET A 981 -19.69 -9.61 -11.52
N GLN A 982 -18.57 -9.03 -11.94
CA GLN A 982 -17.24 -9.44 -11.51
C GLN A 982 -16.40 -8.25 -11.03
N THR A 983 -15.47 -8.52 -10.12
CA THR A 983 -14.40 -7.60 -9.71
C THR A 983 -13.07 -8.12 -10.24
N VAL A 984 -12.25 -7.23 -10.80
CA VAL A 984 -10.95 -7.57 -11.43
C VAL A 984 -9.86 -6.62 -10.90
N PRO A 985 -9.17 -6.98 -9.81
CA PRO A 985 -8.07 -6.18 -9.26
C PRO A 985 -6.82 -6.30 -10.15
N TRP A 986 -6.62 -5.34 -11.05
CA TRP A 986 -5.38 -5.23 -11.83
C TRP A 986 -4.23 -4.72 -10.96
N SER A 987 -3.05 -5.30 -11.10
CA SER A 987 -1.81 -4.74 -10.52
C SER A 987 -1.28 -3.57 -11.37
N CYS A 988 -0.14 -2.99 -10.96
CA CYS A 988 0.56 -1.96 -11.71
C CYS A 988 1.34 -2.50 -12.94
N LEU A 989 1.35 -3.82 -13.15
CA LEU A 989 1.89 -4.41 -14.38
C LEU A 989 1.03 -4.07 -15.59
N ALA A 990 1.64 -4.15 -16.78
CA ALA A 990 0.92 -4.10 -18.04
C ALA A 990 -0.24 -5.12 -18.05
N SER A 991 -1.38 -4.74 -18.62
CA SER A 991 -2.55 -5.61 -18.76
C SER A 991 -2.25 -6.86 -19.59
N PHE A 992 -1.29 -6.77 -20.51
CA PHE A 992 -0.76 -7.90 -21.28
C PHE A 992 0.10 -8.87 -20.45
N ALA A 993 0.81 -8.35 -19.43
CA ALA A 993 1.63 -9.13 -18.52
C ALA A 993 0.81 -9.95 -17.52
N GLN A 994 -0.45 -9.57 -17.25
CA GLN A 994 -1.32 -10.26 -16.29
C GLN A 994 -2.14 -11.39 -16.96
N HIS A 995 -1.43 -12.20 -17.75
CA HIS A 995 -1.98 -13.17 -18.69
C HIS A 995 -2.74 -14.32 -18.01
N HIS A 996 -3.84 -14.76 -18.63
CA HIS A 996 -4.73 -15.80 -18.10
C HIS A 996 -4.10 -17.22 -18.09
N GLY A 997 -2.97 -17.41 -18.78
CA GLY A 997 -2.26 -18.68 -18.93
C GLY A 997 -1.33 -19.04 -17.76
N PHE A 998 -0.91 -18.08 -16.92
CA PHE A 998 0.04 -18.36 -15.83
C PHE A 998 -0.53 -19.28 -14.75
N HIS A 999 -1.78 -19.04 -14.31
CA HIS A 999 -2.41 -19.89 -13.30
C HIS A 999 -2.54 -21.35 -13.75
N PRO A 1000 -3.10 -21.67 -14.95
CA PRO A 1000 -3.12 -23.03 -15.48
C PRO A 1000 -1.74 -23.67 -15.62
N ALA A 1001 -0.73 -22.93 -16.10
CA ALA A 1001 0.63 -23.45 -16.28
C ALA A 1001 1.25 -23.81 -14.93
N ALA A 1002 1.19 -22.90 -13.95
CA ALA A 1002 1.68 -23.15 -12.60
C ALA A 1002 0.93 -24.31 -11.91
N LYS A 1003 -0.39 -24.39 -12.11
CA LYS A 1003 -1.22 -25.50 -11.61
C LYS A 1003 -0.80 -26.83 -12.20
N SER A 1004 -0.54 -26.90 -13.50
CA SER A 1004 -0.09 -28.13 -14.16
C SER A 1004 1.23 -28.66 -13.56
N ILE A 1005 2.18 -27.77 -13.26
CA ILE A 1005 3.47 -28.13 -12.65
C ILE A 1005 3.25 -28.59 -11.20
N MET A 1006 2.41 -27.89 -10.44
CA MET A 1006 2.06 -28.23 -9.05
C MET A 1006 1.34 -29.58 -8.95
N ASP A 1007 0.37 -29.83 -9.83
CA ASP A 1007 -0.37 -31.10 -9.93
C ASP A 1007 0.58 -32.25 -10.29
N TYR A 1008 1.53 -32.02 -11.20
CA TYR A 1008 2.57 -33.00 -11.54
C TYR A 1008 3.46 -33.32 -10.33
N GLY A 1009 3.93 -32.29 -9.61
CA GLY A 1009 4.71 -32.47 -8.37
C GLY A 1009 3.94 -33.20 -7.26
N THR A 1010 2.62 -32.97 -7.17
CA THR A 1010 1.74 -33.69 -6.24
C THR A 1010 1.68 -35.18 -6.58
N ARG A 1011 1.54 -35.53 -7.87
CA ARG A 1011 1.55 -36.95 -8.31
C ARG A 1011 2.89 -37.63 -8.00
N LEU A 1012 4.00 -36.92 -8.23
CA LEU A 1012 5.34 -37.42 -7.92
C LEU A 1012 5.58 -37.62 -6.43
N SER A 1013 4.94 -36.84 -5.56
CA SER A 1013 5.10 -36.96 -4.10
C SER A 1013 4.71 -38.34 -3.57
N THR A 1014 3.82 -39.06 -4.27
CA THR A 1014 3.43 -40.46 -3.99
C THR A 1014 4.61 -41.42 -4.02
N PHE A 1015 5.65 -41.13 -4.80
CA PHE A 1015 6.85 -41.97 -4.96
C PHE A 1015 8.01 -41.55 -4.04
N SER A 1016 7.82 -40.52 -3.21
CA SER A 1016 8.84 -40.03 -2.29
C SER A 1016 8.78 -40.80 -0.96
N GLU A 1017 9.57 -41.86 -0.83
CA GLU A 1017 9.72 -42.58 0.44
C GLU A 1017 10.53 -41.75 1.46
N GLY A 1018 9.99 -41.57 2.67
CA GLY A 1018 10.77 -41.20 3.86
C GLY A 1018 11.30 -39.75 3.94
N SER A 1019 10.49 -38.81 4.42
CA SER A 1019 10.99 -37.70 5.28
C SER A 1019 9.83 -36.95 5.94
N ALA A 1020 9.58 -37.27 7.20
CA ALA A 1020 8.43 -36.84 7.99
C ALA A 1020 8.48 -35.39 8.54
N ASN A 1021 9.30 -34.46 8.02
CA ASN A 1021 9.57 -33.21 8.74
C ASN A 1021 9.19 -31.87 8.07
N VAL A 1022 8.62 -31.83 6.85
CA VAL A 1022 8.03 -30.58 6.31
C VAL A 1022 6.82 -30.88 5.43
N GLN A 1023 5.63 -30.50 5.89
CA GLN A 1023 4.39 -30.61 5.13
C GLN A 1023 4.34 -29.45 4.10
N ILE A 1024 4.80 -29.69 2.87
CA ILE A 1024 4.77 -28.69 1.79
C ILE A 1024 3.34 -28.54 1.29
N SER A 1025 2.80 -27.31 1.29
CA SER A 1025 1.48 -27.02 0.72
C SER A 1025 1.57 -26.85 -0.80
N TYR A 1026 0.79 -27.69 -1.51
CA TYR A 1026 0.61 -27.65 -2.96
C TYR A 1026 -0.61 -26.82 -3.38
N GLU A 1027 -1.21 -26.06 -2.45
CA GLU A 1027 -2.39 -25.24 -2.75
C GLU A 1027 -2.02 -23.93 -3.47
N LEU A 1028 -2.73 -23.66 -4.57
CA LEU A 1028 -2.68 -22.40 -5.30
C LEU A 1028 -3.88 -21.52 -4.94
N PRO A 1029 -3.81 -20.19 -5.16
CA PRO A 1029 -4.93 -19.30 -4.96
C PRO A 1029 -6.17 -19.75 -5.75
N SER A 1030 -7.32 -19.86 -5.08
CA SER A 1030 -8.58 -20.23 -5.73
C SER A 1030 -8.97 -19.20 -6.81
N ILE A 1031 -9.24 -19.69 -8.01
CA ILE A 1031 -9.70 -18.89 -9.15
C ILE A 1031 -11.06 -19.36 -9.64
N THR A 1032 -11.90 -18.42 -10.05
CA THR A 1032 -13.15 -18.73 -10.73
C THR A 1032 -12.86 -19.10 -12.18
N PHE A 1033 -12.76 -20.41 -12.45
CA PHE A 1033 -12.37 -20.92 -13.78
C PHE A 1033 -13.24 -20.38 -14.93
N HIS A 1034 -14.56 -20.28 -14.72
CA HIS A 1034 -15.47 -19.66 -15.68
C HIS A 1034 -14.99 -18.26 -16.08
N LEU A 1035 -14.80 -17.35 -15.12
CA LEU A 1035 -14.35 -15.97 -15.38
C LEU A 1035 -12.97 -15.91 -16.04
N LEU A 1036 -12.07 -16.86 -15.74
CA LEU A 1036 -10.77 -16.96 -16.38
C LEU A 1036 -10.89 -17.37 -17.87
N GLU A 1037 -11.70 -18.39 -18.18
CA GLU A 1037 -11.98 -18.79 -19.56
C GLU A 1037 -12.62 -17.66 -20.35
N ARG A 1038 -13.54 -16.91 -19.74
CA ARG A 1038 -14.13 -15.71 -20.34
C ARG A 1038 -13.09 -14.68 -20.73
N ALA A 1039 -12.13 -14.43 -19.84
CA ALA A 1039 -11.03 -13.52 -20.11
C ALA A 1039 -10.16 -14.02 -21.28
N SER A 1040 -9.85 -15.32 -21.31
CA SER A 1040 -9.13 -15.95 -22.42
C SER A 1040 -9.85 -15.77 -23.76
N VAL A 1041 -11.14 -16.14 -23.83
CA VAL A 1041 -11.93 -16.03 -25.07
C VAL A 1041 -11.96 -14.59 -25.58
N ARG A 1042 -12.06 -13.60 -24.68
CA ARG A 1042 -12.04 -12.18 -25.05
C ARG A 1042 -10.67 -11.70 -25.52
N ALA A 1043 -9.59 -12.25 -24.95
CA ALA A 1043 -8.22 -11.89 -25.28
C ALA A 1043 -7.62 -12.68 -26.46
N SER A 1044 -8.28 -13.76 -26.92
CA SER A 1044 -7.92 -14.59 -28.09
C SER A 1044 -7.70 -13.82 -29.40
N ALA A 1045 -8.15 -12.58 -29.46
CA ALA A 1045 -7.93 -11.71 -30.61
C ALA A 1045 -6.52 -11.14 -30.69
N ILE A 1046 -5.75 -11.19 -29.59
CA ILE A 1046 -4.50 -10.46 -29.41
C ILE A 1046 -3.38 -11.39 -28.96
N HIS A 1047 -3.66 -12.32 -28.05
CA HIS A 1047 -2.67 -13.32 -27.69
C HIS A 1047 -2.61 -14.44 -28.72
N PRO A 1048 -1.41 -14.96 -29.04
CA PRO A 1048 -1.29 -16.17 -29.86
C PRO A 1048 -1.99 -17.37 -29.21
N ASP A 1049 -2.58 -18.24 -30.04
CA ASP A 1049 -3.30 -19.43 -29.58
C ASP A 1049 -2.40 -20.38 -28.77
N GLN A 1050 -1.10 -20.46 -29.11
CA GLN A 1050 -0.13 -21.35 -28.46
C GLN A 1050 0.13 -21.02 -26.98
N PHE A 1051 -0.11 -19.77 -26.57
CA PHE A 1051 0.10 -19.31 -25.19
C PHE A 1051 -1.22 -19.04 -24.46
N SER A 1052 -2.34 -19.16 -25.16
CA SER A 1052 -3.69 -18.95 -24.61
C SER A 1052 -4.23 -20.23 -23.99
N LEU A 1053 -5.18 -20.10 -23.06
CA LEU A 1053 -5.96 -21.25 -22.60
C LEU A 1053 -6.65 -21.91 -23.80
N ARG A 1054 -6.57 -23.24 -23.91
CA ARG A 1054 -7.30 -23.98 -24.96
C ARG A 1054 -8.76 -23.57 -24.93
N LEU A 1055 -9.23 -22.96 -26.01
CA LEU A 1055 -10.61 -22.56 -26.14
C LEU A 1055 -11.49 -23.83 -26.09
N PRO A 1056 -12.62 -23.82 -25.36
CA PRO A 1056 -13.54 -24.95 -25.34
C PRO A 1056 -13.92 -25.38 -26.76
N LEU A 1057 -13.96 -26.70 -27.03
CA LEU A 1057 -14.48 -27.24 -28.28
C LEU A 1057 -15.99 -26.89 -28.38
N GLY A 1058 -16.35 -25.94 -29.24
CA GLY A 1058 -17.74 -25.52 -29.47
C GLY A 1058 -17.89 -24.00 -29.65
N ASP A 1059 -19.09 -23.54 -30.03
CA ASP A 1059 -19.41 -22.11 -30.05
C ASP A 1059 -19.57 -21.60 -28.61
N THR A 1060 -18.69 -20.68 -28.22
CA THR A 1060 -18.74 -20.05 -26.89
C THR A 1060 -19.70 -18.87 -26.84
N ASP A 1061 -20.18 -18.41 -28.01
CA ASP A 1061 -21.22 -17.41 -28.10
C ASP A 1061 -22.58 -18.01 -27.72
N VAL A 1062 -23.44 -17.20 -27.11
CA VAL A 1062 -24.75 -17.63 -26.61
C VAL A 1062 -25.85 -16.84 -27.31
N ILE A 1063 -26.84 -17.54 -27.88
CA ILE A 1063 -28.04 -16.89 -28.42
C ILE A 1063 -28.81 -16.27 -27.26
N TYR A 1064 -28.97 -14.95 -27.30
CA TYR A 1064 -29.68 -14.21 -26.27
C TYR A 1064 -31.15 -14.05 -26.65
N ALA A 1065 -32.03 -14.67 -25.87
CA ALA A 1065 -33.46 -14.37 -25.91
C ALA A 1065 -33.66 -12.95 -25.38
N SER A 1066 -33.68 -11.98 -26.31
CA SER A 1066 -33.74 -10.57 -25.98
C SER A 1066 -35.10 -10.22 -25.37
N ARG A 1067 -35.13 -9.38 -24.34
CA ARG A 1067 -36.37 -9.02 -23.61
C ARG A 1067 -37.33 -8.14 -24.41
N HIS A 1068 -36.91 -7.74 -25.61
CA HIS A 1068 -37.75 -7.04 -26.59
C HIS A 1068 -38.60 -7.99 -27.46
N ILE A 1069 -38.39 -9.32 -27.39
CA ILE A 1069 -39.19 -10.29 -28.14
C ILE A 1069 -40.46 -10.52 -27.31
N PRO A 1070 -41.65 -10.08 -27.76
CA PRO A 1070 -42.87 -10.21 -26.96
C PRO A 1070 -43.22 -11.68 -26.75
N ASP A 1071 -43.67 -12.03 -25.54
CA ASP A 1071 -44.52 -13.21 -25.38
C ASP A 1071 -45.82 -12.95 -26.15
N LYS A 1072 -46.23 -13.87 -27.04
CA LYS A 1072 -47.46 -13.74 -27.84
C LYS A 1072 -48.68 -13.40 -26.99
N VAL A 1073 -48.72 -13.90 -25.74
CA VAL A 1073 -49.82 -13.64 -24.79
C VAL A 1073 -49.73 -12.22 -24.20
N ALA A 1074 -48.52 -11.72 -23.93
CA ALA A 1074 -48.31 -10.37 -23.43
C ALA A 1074 -48.59 -9.32 -24.52
N GLU A 1075 -48.16 -9.59 -25.76
CA GLU A 1075 -48.42 -8.73 -26.92
C GLU A 1075 -49.91 -8.59 -27.21
N GLU A 1076 -50.65 -9.71 -27.22
CA GLU A 1076 -52.11 -9.72 -27.40
C GLU A 1076 -52.83 -8.99 -26.26
N ARG A 1077 -52.35 -9.11 -25.02
CA ARG A 1077 -52.90 -8.40 -23.87
C ARG A 1077 -52.67 -6.89 -23.97
N ALA A 1078 -51.46 -6.47 -24.34
CA ALA A 1078 -51.13 -5.07 -24.56
C ALA A 1078 -51.95 -4.47 -25.71
N PHE A 1079 -52.11 -5.22 -26.81
CA PHE A 1079 -52.96 -4.83 -27.93
C PHE A 1079 -54.43 -4.70 -27.52
N ARG A 1080 -55.03 -5.70 -26.86
CA ARG A 1080 -56.42 -5.63 -26.39
C ARG A 1080 -56.66 -4.48 -25.42
N THR A 1081 -55.71 -4.22 -24.55
CA THR A 1081 -55.82 -3.12 -23.58
C THR A 1081 -55.76 -1.77 -24.27
N SER A 1082 -54.82 -1.61 -25.22
CA SER A 1082 -54.71 -0.42 -26.04
C SER A 1082 -55.96 -0.23 -26.91
N PHE A 1083 -56.46 -1.31 -27.52
CA PHE A 1083 -57.67 -1.31 -28.33
C PHE A 1083 -58.92 -0.96 -27.51
N MET A 1084 -59.10 -1.55 -26.32
CA MET A 1084 -60.21 -1.19 -25.42
C MET A 1084 -60.14 0.29 -25.02
N PHE A 1085 -58.95 0.83 -24.84
CA PHE A 1085 -58.74 2.25 -24.54
C PHE A 1085 -59.08 3.15 -25.73
N VAL A 1086 -58.67 2.76 -26.93
CA VAL A 1086 -59.00 3.45 -28.19
C VAL A 1086 -60.52 3.42 -28.44
N ASP A 1087 -61.17 2.28 -28.22
CA ASP A 1087 -62.61 2.08 -28.43
C ASP A 1087 -63.47 2.83 -27.40
N SER A 1088 -63.03 2.91 -26.13
CA SER A 1088 -63.74 3.65 -25.07
C SER A 1088 -63.60 5.17 -25.20
N VAL A 1089 -62.47 5.67 -25.73
CA VAL A 1089 -62.30 7.11 -26.07
C VAL A 1089 -63.01 7.46 -27.39
N GLY A 1090 -63.28 6.48 -28.25
CA GLY A 1090 -63.81 6.70 -29.59
C GLY A 1090 -65.28 7.16 -29.69
N LYS A 1091 -65.97 7.33 -28.56
CA LYS A 1091 -67.36 7.85 -28.50
C LYS A 1091 -67.48 9.38 -28.43
N CYS A 1092 -66.38 10.14 -28.49
CA CYS A 1092 -66.38 11.61 -28.55
C CYS A 1092 -65.71 12.12 -29.85
N PRO A 1093 -66.47 12.68 -30.82
CA PRO A 1093 -65.89 13.14 -32.07
C PRO A 1093 -65.21 14.52 -31.89
N GLY A 1094 -63.89 14.58 -32.13
CA GLY A 1094 -63.18 15.86 -32.34
C GLY A 1094 -61.73 15.96 -31.87
N HIS A 1095 -61.19 15.03 -31.07
CA HIS A 1095 -59.84 15.15 -30.47
C HIS A 1095 -59.09 13.79 -30.42
N TRP A 1096 -59.04 13.10 -31.55
CA TRP A 1096 -58.78 11.65 -31.63
C TRP A 1096 -57.39 11.18 -31.15
N PRO A 1097 -56.26 11.91 -31.34
CA PRO A 1097 -54.96 11.48 -30.79
C PRO A 1097 -54.64 12.10 -29.42
N ALA A 1098 -55.01 13.36 -29.19
CA ALA A 1098 -54.59 14.14 -28.01
C ALA A 1098 -55.16 13.61 -26.68
N ALA A 1099 -56.41 13.13 -26.69
CA ALA A 1099 -57.06 12.62 -25.47
C ALA A 1099 -56.49 11.27 -25.02
N GLN A 1100 -56.06 10.40 -25.95
CA GLN A 1100 -55.54 9.06 -25.62
C GLN A 1100 -54.16 9.13 -24.94
N PHE A 1101 -53.28 9.99 -25.43
CA PHE A 1101 -51.94 10.19 -24.86
C PHE A 1101 -51.97 10.98 -23.55
N ALA A 1102 -52.86 11.98 -23.40
CA ALA A 1102 -53.02 12.72 -22.15
C ALA A 1102 -53.56 11.86 -20.98
N VAL A 1103 -54.45 10.89 -21.26
CA VAL A 1103 -54.94 9.96 -20.22
C VAL A 1103 -53.87 8.89 -19.90
N LEU A 1104 -53.10 8.43 -20.89
CA LEU A 1104 -51.92 7.57 -20.65
C LEU A 1104 -50.83 8.28 -19.84
N GLN A 1105 -50.60 9.58 -20.04
CA GLN A 1105 -49.73 10.42 -19.20
C GLN A 1105 -50.20 10.45 -17.75
N ARG A 1106 -51.51 10.63 -17.52
CA ARG A 1106 -52.08 10.57 -16.15
C ARG A 1106 -51.93 9.18 -15.54
N LEU A 1107 -52.17 8.11 -16.29
CA LEU A 1107 -52.05 6.72 -15.81
C LEU A 1107 -50.59 6.31 -15.54
N ALA A 1108 -49.63 6.78 -16.34
CA ALA A 1108 -48.20 6.58 -16.09
C ALA A 1108 -47.73 7.30 -14.82
N SER A 1109 -48.28 8.50 -14.55
CA SER A 1109 -47.95 9.29 -13.35
C SER A 1109 -48.52 8.72 -12.03
N THR A 1110 -49.57 7.89 -12.09
CA THR A 1110 -50.24 7.33 -10.89
C THR A 1110 -49.74 5.94 -10.47
N GLY A 1111 -48.76 5.37 -11.18
CA GLY A 1111 -48.23 4.02 -10.92
C GLY A 1111 -49.18 2.93 -11.42
N PHE A 1112 -48.69 2.10 -12.35
CA PHE A 1112 -49.45 0.95 -12.86
C PHE A 1112 -49.74 -0.07 -11.75
N PRO A 1113 -51.01 -0.45 -11.48
CA PRO A 1113 -51.31 -1.60 -10.65
C PRO A 1113 -50.86 -2.88 -11.40
N ARG A 1114 -50.33 -3.86 -10.66
CA ARG A 1114 -49.93 -5.18 -11.17
C ARG A 1114 -51.05 -5.96 -11.87
N ASP A 1115 -52.28 -5.48 -11.78
CA ASP A 1115 -53.47 -6.08 -12.35
C ASP A 1115 -54.15 -5.07 -13.29
N LEU A 1116 -53.99 -5.30 -14.59
CA LEU A 1116 -54.66 -4.54 -15.67
C LEU A 1116 -56.20 -4.58 -15.53
N SER A 1117 -56.73 -5.58 -14.81
CA SER A 1117 -58.16 -5.72 -14.48
C SER A 1117 -58.67 -4.62 -13.54
N PHE A 1118 -57.80 -4.00 -12.74
CA PHE A 1118 -58.17 -2.93 -11.81
C PHE A 1118 -58.37 -1.59 -12.54
N CYS A 1119 -57.58 -1.30 -13.57
CA CYS A 1119 -57.75 -0.11 -14.41
C CYS A 1119 -59.07 -0.16 -15.21
N ILE A 1120 -59.52 -1.36 -15.60
CA ILE A 1120 -60.80 -1.58 -16.28
C ILE A 1120 -62.00 -1.27 -15.35
N ARG A 1121 -61.87 -1.53 -14.04
CA ARG A 1121 -62.92 -1.20 -13.05
C ARG A 1121 -62.97 0.26 -12.62
N LEU A 1122 -61.91 1.03 -12.88
CA LEU A 1122 -61.86 2.47 -12.57
C LEU A 1122 -62.30 3.34 -13.76
N LEU A 1123 -62.40 2.76 -14.95
CA LEU A 1123 -62.83 3.40 -16.21
C LEU A 1123 -64.22 2.93 -16.71
N SER A 1124 -64.85 1.96 -16.02
CA SER A 1124 -66.28 1.66 -16.14
C SER A 1124 -67.04 2.38 -15.04
#